data_AF-A0A7R8UDQ8-F1
#
_entry.id   AF-A0A7R8UDQ8-F1
#
_cell.length_a   1.000
_cell.length_b   1.000
_cell.length_c   1.000
_cell.angle_alpha   90.00
_cell.angle_beta   90.00
_cell.angle_gamma   90.00
#
_symmetry.space_group_name_H-M   'P 1'
#
loop_
_entity.id
_entity.type
_entity.pdbx_description
1 polymer ?
#
loop_
_entity_poly.entity_id
_entity_poly.type
_entity_poly.pdbx_seq_one_letter_code
_entity_poly.pdbx_strand_id
1 'polypeptide(L)'
;MIAWLRCISVVTLCAGITGGHLIPFDTEQVFDLKNVVELRDFSEDAHKISYVTSGQLTVRSVWNLNEKQLLSFELSSLSLKPSKNNNFGSKEFSSLEEKPFYVLFIANIPRTFYSDITSNISQRNLQKGIASLFYLSYRDDTTVEEDVLGNCTAVYKRFSSKKIKKTKSNCNKWSHVLHRRLEKVLDVAKESYHEIDYGLSEEGGLETVSSFERHTFRVAMTEHLGSWVDALTTIRHMKSHKLDKGLYDITPDKLASEIKGSNLVAESERNSPSQKGPSLKEFLNPFRKKLINQELGNKDDSGIFIELLPAFRRASKKQLKQLFISSENKDIINTLLDLLGAAQSEAGYDAVMSVYDFENGENFDRLEKYLQCLAIGTRPNKYIIESLFQKVIGGEIPDERLKETALLSVCSMVRQLKQFFPEEDQVYVEVKTHVLNSLDNCRDSRCKSTYIRCLQNLLDSSTISKLLSIALTDTPNPSVAAMKALRAFDINIFLERNRKDFEKIFYQHGRKFDSSARTLSLDILLDMGPSEEQLGELLEILPRKGESSEIKTYFLQKLKILSDRCPKFSNKLRRVLSGRKHIFNYDVFAPNGLTTVLERMFSTSALFNGSLISTQEVHRGILKRGLVEMEISSGNEAARIFSLALYTCGLWSIIGSDSEDGNLNEDDLSDETAVTAGMEITVLGSRMRPLVFFTGNAELMSHAWSGTASEPTSAYQSTLLIHDHEAYVVLHNGFSIHLELSSANSVDLFGNVELSLWNRNARTKIHKNSGWTVSGTTSILNPFKKFKHTFSATTSPNIALVADVDFYSTLKLCIQLDRVEDNVKVSSNLSSISADNKELIENSTNSEWKSPGFTMALNQKNNEMCNILLE
;
A
#
# COMPACT_ATOMS: atom_id res chain seq x y z
N MET A 1 -40.97 29.59 -65.73
CA MET A 1 -39.87 30.57 -65.94
C MET A 1 -39.96 31.60 -64.81
N ILE A 2 -38.89 31.75 -64.00
CA ILE A 2 -38.66 32.73 -62.90
C ILE A 2 -38.96 32.32 -61.43
N ALA A 3 -39.81 31.33 -61.10
CA ALA A 3 -40.09 31.01 -59.68
C ALA A 3 -39.35 29.78 -59.08
N TRP A 4 -38.69 28.95 -59.87
CA TRP A 4 -38.07 27.68 -59.41
C TRP A 4 -36.53 27.71 -59.28
N LEU A 5 -35.90 28.86 -59.54
CA LEU A 5 -34.44 29.03 -59.55
C LEU A 5 -33.87 29.77 -58.34
N ARG A 6 -34.69 30.12 -57.34
CA ARG A 6 -34.26 30.87 -56.13
C ARG A 6 -34.19 30.05 -54.84
N CYS A 7 -34.56 28.76 -54.83
CA CYS A 7 -34.46 27.91 -53.64
C CYS A 7 -33.22 27.00 -53.59
N ILE A 8 -32.35 27.00 -54.60
CA ILE A 8 -31.09 26.23 -54.60
C ILE A 8 -29.88 27.10 -54.21
N SER A 9 -30.04 28.42 -54.06
CA SER A 9 -28.94 29.35 -53.72
C SER A 9 -28.86 29.77 -52.25
N VAL A 10 -29.59 29.12 -51.33
CA VAL A 10 -29.58 29.47 -49.88
C VAL A 10 -29.27 28.29 -48.95
N VAL A 11 -29.04 27.07 -49.48
CA VAL A 11 -28.66 25.89 -48.67
C VAL A 11 -27.15 25.58 -48.75
N THR A 12 -26.37 26.33 -49.53
CA THR A 12 -24.91 26.20 -49.67
C THR A 12 -24.11 27.27 -48.92
N LEU A 13 -24.61 27.73 -47.76
CA LEU A 13 -23.92 28.73 -46.91
C LEU A 13 -23.73 28.31 -45.44
N CYS A 14 -24.04 27.06 -45.07
CA CYS A 14 -23.76 26.53 -43.72
C CYS A 14 -22.83 25.31 -43.68
N ALA A 15 -22.11 25.02 -44.77
CA ALA A 15 -21.07 23.98 -44.80
C ALA A 15 -19.81 24.54 -45.46
N GLY A 16 -19.06 25.35 -44.70
CA GLY A 16 -17.91 26.09 -45.25
C GLY A 16 -17.04 26.74 -44.19
N ILE A 17 -16.68 25.99 -43.14
CA ILE A 17 -15.41 26.22 -42.43
C ILE A 17 -14.60 24.96 -42.64
N THR A 18 -14.14 24.75 -43.87
CA THR A 18 -13.02 23.83 -44.14
C THR A 18 -11.80 24.41 -43.46
N GLY A 19 -11.22 23.63 -42.53
CA GLY A 19 -10.20 24.06 -41.58
C GLY A 19 -9.06 24.85 -42.22
N GLY A 20 -8.94 26.12 -41.83
CA GLY A 20 -7.70 26.85 -42.01
C GLY A 20 -6.59 26.21 -41.17
N HIS A 21 -5.35 26.33 -41.65
CA HIS A 21 -4.18 25.98 -40.86
C HIS A 21 -4.05 26.95 -39.68
N LEU A 22 -3.75 26.43 -38.48
CA LEU A 22 -3.54 27.23 -37.26
C LEU A 22 -2.50 28.33 -37.43
N ILE A 23 -1.48 28.06 -38.26
CA ILE A 23 -0.43 28.99 -38.66
C ILE A 23 -0.54 29.19 -40.17
N PRO A 24 -0.73 30.41 -40.67
CA PRO A 24 -0.81 30.67 -42.11
C PRO A 24 0.48 30.25 -42.83
N PHE A 25 0.35 29.72 -44.03
CA PHE A 25 1.52 29.40 -44.86
C PHE A 25 2.34 30.65 -45.16
N ASP A 26 3.66 30.49 -45.29
CA ASP A 26 4.59 31.60 -45.59
C ASP A 26 4.65 32.69 -44.50
N THR A 27 4.30 32.34 -43.27
CA THR A 27 4.38 33.25 -42.13
C THR A 27 5.29 32.72 -41.03
N GLU A 28 5.98 33.67 -40.40
CA GLU A 28 6.73 33.52 -39.15
C GLU A 28 5.89 34.18 -38.06
N GLN A 29 5.49 33.40 -37.06
CA GLN A 29 4.66 33.85 -35.94
C GLN A 29 5.52 33.82 -34.68
N VAL A 30 5.64 34.96 -34.00
CA VAL A 30 6.41 35.08 -32.76
C VAL A 30 5.43 35.10 -31.58
N PHE A 31 5.63 34.17 -30.65
CA PHE A 31 4.85 34.02 -29.43
C PHE A 31 5.70 34.26 -28.19
N ASP A 32 5.10 34.84 -27.16
CA ASP A 32 5.63 34.86 -25.80
C ASP A 32 5.28 33.54 -25.10
N LEU A 33 6.28 32.80 -24.64
CA LEU A 33 6.13 31.54 -23.92
C LEU A 33 6.40 31.78 -22.45
N LYS A 34 5.42 31.44 -21.61
CA LYS A 34 5.54 31.45 -20.15
C LYS A 34 5.05 30.14 -19.56
N ASN A 35 5.95 29.38 -18.95
CA ASN A 35 5.65 28.14 -18.23
C ASN A 35 5.94 28.36 -16.75
N VAL A 36 4.95 28.12 -15.89
CA VAL A 36 5.04 28.22 -14.44
C VAL A 36 4.71 26.85 -13.86
N VAL A 37 5.63 26.28 -13.10
CA VAL A 37 5.35 25.07 -12.33
C VAL A 37 5.51 25.41 -10.85
N GLU A 38 4.45 25.14 -10.09
CA GLU A 38 4.39 25.36 -8.66
C GLU A 38 4.28 24.03 -7.93
N LEU A 39 5.11 23.85 -6.91
CA LEU A 39 5.05 22.76 -5.95
C LEU A 39 4.57 23.34 -4.63
N ARG A 40 3.50 22.78 -4.07
CA ARG A 40 2.89 23.26 -2.82
C ARG A 40 2.76 22.13 -1.80
N ASP A 41 2.85 22.54 -0.55
CA ASP A 41 2.43 21.73 0.58
C ASP A 41 0.90 21.61 0.65
N PHE A 42 0.43 20.59 1.36
CA PHE A 42 -0.98 20.29 1.59
C PHE A 42 -1.62 21.15 2.70
N SER A 43 -0.83 21.84 3.52
CA SER A 43 -1.29 22.70 4.63
C SER A 43 -2.19 23.88 4.19
N GLU A 44 -3.09 24.36 5.06
CA GLU A 44 -4.00 25.49 4.79
C GLU A 44 -3.24 26.80 4.50
N ASP A 45 -2.08 27.01 5.13
CA ASP A 45 -1.16 28.13 4.87
C ASP A 45 -0.07 27.76 3.86
N ALA A 46 -0.45 27.04 2.79
CA ALA A 46 0.47 26.37 1.85
C ALA A 46 1.60 27.29 1.33
N HIS A 47 2.78 27.13 1.91
CA HIS A 47 4.00 27.62 1.30
C HIS A 47 4.20 26.94 -0.06
N LYS A 48 4.76 27.68 -1.00
CA LYS A 48 4.97 27.20 -2.36
C LYS A 48 6.35 27.54 -2.88
N ILE A 49 6.89 26.63 -3.66
CA ILE A 49 8.07 26.86 -4.49
C ILE A 49 7.61 26.86 -5.92
N SER A 50 8.10 27.82 -6.71
CA SER A 50 7.76 27.87 -8.12
C SER A 50 8.93 28.35 -8.96
N TYR A 51 9.02 27.80 -10.17
CA TYR A 51 9.89 28.31 -11.21
C TYR A 51 9.07 28.78 -12.40
N VAL A 52 9.59 29.83 -13.03
CA VAL A 52 9.03 30.43 -14.22
C VAL A 52 10.07 30.28 -15.32
N THR A 53 9.69 29.58 -16.37
CA THR A 53 10.45 29.53 -17.62
C THR A 53 9.77 30.48 -18.60
N SER A 54 10.49 31.54 -18.99
CA SER A 54 10.02 32.54 -19.95
C SER A 54 10.96 32.63 -21.14
N GLY A 55 10.43 32.73 -22.35
CA GLY A 55 11.21 32.88 -23.58
C GLY A 55 10.34 33.23 -24.76
N GLN A 56 10.96 33.37 -25.93
CA GLN A 56 10.23 33.59 -27.19
C GLN A 56 10.16 32.28 -27.97
N LEU A 57 8.98 31.98 -28.50
CA LEU A 57 8.72 30.85 -29.38
C LEU A 57 8.42 31.37 -30.77
N THR A 58 9.30 31.06 -31.72
CA THR A 58 9.10 31.39 -33.12
C THR A 58 8.60 30.15 -33.87
N VAL A 59 7.44 30.26 -34.50
CA VAL A 59 6.82 29.19 -35.29
C VAL A 59 6.78 29.59 -36.76
N ARG A 60 7.40 28.78 -37.62
CA ARG A 60 7.49 29.01 -39.07
C ARG A 60 6.78 27.91 -39.83
N SER A 61 5.92 28.27 -40.77
CA SER A 61 5.33 27.30 -41.71
C SER A 61 6.26 27.11 -42.91
N VAL A 62 7.14 26.10 -42.83
CA VAL A 62 8.25 25.90 -43.79
C VAL A 62 7.80 25.17 -45.06
N TRP A 63 6.82 24.28 -44.95
CA TRP A 63 6.30 23.52 -46.09
C TRP A 63 4.80 23.23 -45.91
N ASN A 64 4.04 23.26 -47.01
CA ASN A 64 2.62 22.91 -47.04
C ASN A 64 2.27 22.21 -48.35
N LEU A 65 1.54 21.10 -48.28
CA LEU A 65 0.93 20.41 -49.42
C LEU A 65 -0.39 19.78 -49.00
N ASN A 66 -1.50 20.19 -49.64
CA ASN A 66 -2.86 19.75 -49.32
C ASN A 66 -3.21 20.02 -47.84
N GLU A 67 -3.53 18.98 -47.07
CA GLU A 67 -3.80 19.07 -45.62
C GLU A 67 -2.54 18.88 -44.75
N LYS A 68 -1.36 18.69 -45.37
CA LYS A 68 -0.10 18.44 -44.65
C LYS A 68 0.69 19.74 -44.51
N GLN A 69 1.12 20.05 -43.30
CA GLN A 69 1.90 21.23 -43.00
C GLN A 69 3.10 20.88 -42.12
N LEU A 70 4.29 21.36 -42.47
CA LEU A 70 5.50 21.21 -41.67
C LEU A 70 5.78 22.52 -40.93
N LEU A 71 5.74 22.48 -39.61
CA LEU A 71 6.05 23.60 -38.75
C LEU A 71 7.45 23.45 -38.15
N SER A 72 8.25 24.52 -38.22
CA SER A 72 9.51 24.66 -37.49
C SER A 72 9.27 25.49 -36.25
N PHE A 73 9.78 25.03 -35.11
CA PHE A 73 9.70 25.71 -33.83
C PHE A 73 11.12 26.04 -33.36
N GLU A 74 11.35 27.30 -33.01
CA GLU A 74 12.62 27.77 -32.47
C GLU A 74 12.36 28.46 -31.13
N LEU A 75 13.09 28.03 -30.10
CA LEU A 75 13.03 28.59 -28.76
C LEU A 75 14.25 29.49 -28.56
N SER A 76 14.02 30.78 -28.37
CA SER A 76 15.07 31.78 -28.18
C SER A 76 14.90 32.49 -26.84
N SER A 77 16.00 32.98 -26.27
CA SER A 77 16.01 33.80 -25.04
C SER A 77 15.36 33.13 -23.83
N LEU A 78 15.49 31.79 -23.72
CA LEU A 78 14.90 31.04 -22.62
C LEU A 78 15.57 31.43 -21.29
N SER A 79 14.77 31.91 -20.37
CA SER A 79 15.18 32.30 -19.02
C SER A 79 14.41 31.49 -18.01
N LEU A 80 15.13 30.82 -17.10
CA LEU A 80 14.53 30.15 -15.95
C LEU A 80 14.78 30.99 -14.71
N LYS A 81 13.70 31.54 -14.15
CA LYS A 81 13.73 32.39 -12.96
C LYS A 81 12.92 31.73 -11.85
N PRO A 82 13.42 31.64 -10.61
CA PRO A 82 12.56 31.36 -9.48
C PRO A 82 11.54 32.49 -9.36
N SER A 83 10.33 32.19 -8.90
CA SER A 83 9.28 33.21 -8.76
C SER A 83 9.68 34.29 -7.75
N LYS A 84 9.15 35.52 -7.92
CA LYS A 84 9.56 36.75 -7.20
C LYS A 84 9.54 36.67 -5.65
N ASN A 85 8.88 35.67 -5.07
CA ASN A 85 8.82 35.46 -3.62
C ASN A 85 9.95 34.58 -3.08
N ASN A 86 10.82 34.04 -3.94
CA ASN A 86 11.89 33.12 -3.54
C ASN A 86 13.22 33.89 -3.56
N ASN A 87 13.95 33.91 -2.44
CA ASN A 87 15.21 34.64 -2.22
C ASN A 87 16.41 34.06 -3.00
N PHE A 88 16.26 33.79 -4.29
CA PHE A 88 17.33 33.29 -5.13
C PHE A 88 17.86 34.37 -6.05
N GLY A 89 19.18 34.58 -5.98
CA GLY A 89 19.91 35.40 -6.94
C GLY A 89 19.55 35.03 -8.37
N SER A 90 19.25 36.06 -9.15
CA SER A 90 18.84 36.04 -10.56
C SER A 90 19.97 35.60 -11.49
N LYS A 91 20.50 34.39 -11.35
CA LYS A 91 21.35 33.84 -12.41
C LYS A 91 20.44 33.37 -13.54
N GLU A 92 20.48 34.09 -14.66
CA GLU A 92 19.91 33.64 -15.92
C GLU A 92 20.73 32.45 -16.40
N PHE A 93 20.10 31.27 -16.45
CA PHE A 93 20.75 30.05 -16.94
C PHE A 93 20.47 29.92 -18.44
N SER A 94 21.37 30.45 -19.25
CA SER A 94 21.37 30.28 -20.71
C SER A 94 22.20 29.05 -21.08
N SER A 95 21.59 27.88 -21.19
CA SER A 95 22.27 26.72 -21.80
C SER A 95 21.29 25.68 -22.37
N LEU A 96 20.21 26.11 -23.00
CA LEU A 96 19.52 25.25 -23.96
C LEU A 96 20.13 25.54 -25.32
N GLU A 97 20.58 24.50 -26.02
CA GLU A 97 20.91 24.63 -27.43
C GLU A 97 19.65 25.12 -28.17
N GLU A 98 19.72 26.33 -28.73
CA GLU A 98 18.66 27.01 -29.49
C GLU A 98 18.52 26.37 -30.89
N LYS A 99 18.51 25.04 -30.98
CA LYS A 99 18.29 24.33 -32.24
C LYS A 99 16.79 24.24 -32.52
N PRO A 100 16.35 24.51 -33.76
CA PRO A 100 14.96 24.34 -34.13
C PRO A 100 14.56 22.87 -34.14
N PHE A 101 13.28 22.60 -33.85
CA PHE A 101 12.67 21.29 -34.00
C PHE A 101 11.48 21.37 -34.96
N TYR A 102 11.14 20.26 -35.60
CA TYR A 102 10.14 20.23 -36.66
C TYR A 102 9.01 19.25 -36.34
N VAL A 103 7.78 19.62 -36.70
CA VAL A 103 6.61 18.76 -36.53
C VAL A 103 5.77 18.76 -37.79
N LEU A 104 5.48 17.56 -38.28
CA LEU A 104 4.57 17.35 -39.40
C LEU A 104 3.13 17.24 -38.88
N PHE A 105 2.28 18.17 -39.30
CA PHE A 105 0.85 18.17 -39.06
C PHE A 105 0.10 17.65 -40.28
N ILE A 106 -0.93 16.84 -40.05
CA ILE A 106 -1.88 16.38 -41.09
C ILE A 106 -3.27 16.75 -40.60
N ALA A 107 -3.97 17.63 -41.31
CA ALA A 107 -5.27 18.16 -40.91
C ALA A 107 -5.27 18.74 -39.47
N ASN A 108 -4.24 19.55 -39.15
CA ASN A 108 -3.98 20.13 -37.81
C ASN A 108 -3.69 19.11 -36.69
N ILE A 109 -3.46 17.84 -37.02
CA ILE A 109 -3.07 16.80 -36.06
C ILE A 109 -1.55 16.57 -36.18
N PRO A 110 -0.77 16.72 -35.10
CA PRO A 110 0.66 16.44 -35.11
C PRO A 110 0.91 14.93 -35.25
N ARG A 111 1.77 14.53 -36.18
CA ARG A 111 2.03 13.11 -36.51
C ARG A 111 3.47 12.69 -36.28
N THR A 112 4.43 13.50 -36.73
CA THR A 112 5.85 13.13 -36.67
C THR A 112 6.65 14.29 -36.11
N PHE A 113 7.47 14.00 -35.11
CA PHE A 113 8.35 14.94 -34.42
C PHE A 113 9.80 14.67 -34.80
N TYR A 114 10.52 15.70 -35.21
CA TYR A 114 11.92 15.65 -35.60
C TYR A 114 12.73 16.59 -34.70
N SER A 115 13.71 16.03 -33.99
CA SER A 115 14.62 16.78 -33.11
C SER A 115 16.01 16.15 -33.10
N ASP A 116 17.02 16.92 -32.70
CA ASP A 116 18.38 16.40 -32.51
C ASP A 116 18.45 15.35 -31.39
N ILE A 117 19.08 14.21 -31.66
CA ILE A 117 19.21 13.07 -30.73
C ILE A 117 20.21 13.39 -29.61
N THR A 118 21.13 14.34 -29.82
CA THR A 118 22.13 14.74 -28.80
C THR A 118 21.54 15.56 -27.65
N SER A 119 20.31 16.08 -27.81
CA SER A 119 19.64 16.87 -26.78
C SER A 119 19.22 16.01 -25.56
N ASN A 120 19.17 16.62 -24.38
CA ASN A 120 18.76 15.95 -23.15
C ASN A 120 17.28 15.50 -23.24
N ILE A 121 16.93 14.37 -22.62
CA ILE A 121 15.57 13.79 -22.62
C ILE A 121 14.54 14.81 -22.12
N SER A 122 14.82 15.54 -21.04
CA SER A 122 13.89 16.55 -20.51
C SER A 122 13.71 17.74 -21.46
N GLN A 123 14.72 18.08 -22.26
CA GLN A 123 14.59 19.12 -23.31
C GLN A 123 13.70 18.64 -24.45
N ARG A 124 13.90 17.41 -24.93
CA ARG A 124 13.02 16.83 -25.97
C ARG A 124 11.58 16.73 -25.50
N ASN A 125 11.35 16.32 -24.26
CA ASN A 125 10.00 16.25 -23.71
C ASN A 125 9.36 17.64 -23.61
N LEU A 126 10.11 18.69 -23.24
CA LEU A 126 9.62 20.08 -23.27
C LEU A 126 9.22 20.52 -24.70
N GLN A 127 10.04 20.21 -25.70
CA GLN A 127 9.75 20.50 -27.11
C GLN A 127 8.47 19.77 -27.58
N LYS A 128 8.33 18.49 -27.23
CA LYS A 128 7.11 17.70 -27.47
C LYS A 128 5.90 18.31 -26.76
N GLY A 129 6.07 18.81 -25.53
CA GLY A 129 5.03 19.49 -24.74
C GLY A 129 4.49 20.74 -25.42
N ILE A 130 5.41 21.57 -25.91
CA ILE A 130 5.07 22.79 -26.66
C ILE A 130 4.38 22.43 -27.98
N ALA A 131 4.90 21.45 -28.73
CA ALA A 131 4.27 21.00 -29.97
C ALA A 131 2.84 20.48 -29.76
N SER A 132 2.58 19.80 -28.65
CA SER A 132 1.26 19.23 -28.31
C SER A 132 0.21 20.30 -28.05
N LEU A 133 0.60 21.52 -27.63
CA LEU A 133 -0.34 22.64 -27.47
C LEU A 133 -0.96 23.08 -28.80
N PHE A 134 -0.28 22.84 -29.93
CA PHE A 134 -0.80 23.16 -31.27
C PHE A 134 -1.74 22.08 -31.83
N TYR A 135 -2.04 21.02 -31.06
CA TYR A 135 -3.09 20.06 -31.40
C TYR A 135 -4.47 20.64 -31.06
N LEU A 136 -5.17 21.16 -32.08
CA LEU A 136 -6.54 21.68 -31.96
C LEU A 136 -7.49 21.03 -32.97
N SER A 137 -8.60 20.49 -32.46
CA SER A 137 -9.77 20.11 -33.25
C SER A 137 -10.86 21.18 -33.09
N TYR A 138 -11.53 21.53 -34.19
CA TYR A 138 -12.63 22.51 -34.21
C TYR A 138 -14.01 21.87 -34.00
N ARG A 139 -14.08 20.54 -33.80
CA ARG A 139 -15.33 19.81 -33.61
C ARG A 139 -15.64 19.68 -32.12
N ASP A 140 -16.89 19.94 -31.74
CA ASP A 140 -17.40 19.70 -30.38
C ASP A 140 -17.69 18.21 -30.19
N ASP A 141 -16.64 17.42 -30.02
CA ASP A 141 -16.73 15.97 -29.85
C ASP A 141 -15.70 15.47 -28.83
N THR A 142 -15.87 14.21 -28.42
CA THR A 142 -14.89 13.46 -27.64
C THR A 142 -14.03 12.64 -28.58
N THR A 143 -12.72 12.91 -28.59
CA THR A 143 -11.76 12.22 -29.46
C THR A 143 -10.62 11.62 -28.66
N VAL A 144 -10.01 10.55 -29.18
CA VAL A 144 -8.76 10.00 -28.63
C VAL A 144 -7.58 10.63 -29.36
N GLU A 145 -6.66 11.20 -28.60
CA GLU A 145 -5.50 11.93 -29.13
C GLU A 145 -4.20 11.34 -28.59
N GLU A 146 -3.18 11.28 -29.45
CA GLU A 146 -1.82 10.93 -29.06
C GLU A 146 -0.99 12.20 -28.91
N ASP A 147 -0.54 12.49 -27.69
CA ASP A 147 0.36 13.61 -27.39
C ASP A 147 1.45 13.23 -26.38
N VAL A 148 2.06 14.20 -25.70
CA VAL A 148 3.11 13.97 -24.68
C VAL A 148 2.68 12.99 -23.60
N LEU A 149 1.40 13.03 -23.22
CA LEU A 149 0.82 12.16 -22.20
C LEU A 149 0.36 10.79 -22.76
N GLY A 150 0.69 10.53 -24.04
CA GLY A 150 0.30 9.34 -24.78
C GLY A 150 -1.12 9.43 -25.31
N ASN A 151 -1.84 8.30 -25.32
CA ASN A 151 -3.22 8.24 -25.78
C ASN A 151 -4.15 8.71 -24.66
N CYS A 152 -4.86 9.81 -24.91
CA CYS A 152 -5.76 10.46 -23.97
C CYS A 152 -7.15 10.65 -24.57
N THR A 153 -8.18 10.62 -23.72
CA THR A 153 -9.52 11.08 -24.10
C THR A 153 -9.54 12.61 -23.98
N ALA A 154 -9.81 13.31 -25.07
CA ALA A 154 -9.94 14.76 -25.12
C ALA A 154 -11.39 15.15 -25.43
N VAL A 155 -11.95 16.06 -24.64
CA VAL A 155 -13.29 16.61 -24.83
C VAL A 155 -13.16 18.07 -25.23
N TYR A 156 -13.66 18.41 -26.43
CA TYR A 156 -13.69 19.77 -26.93
C TYR A 156 -15.05 20.42 -26.69
N LYS A 157 -15.03 21.65 -26.17
CA LYS A 157 -16.20 22.50 -26.00
C LYS A 157 -15.94 23.89 -26.53
N ARG A 158 -16.63 24.26 -27.59
CA ARG A 158 -16.62 25.60 -28.15
C ARG A 158 -17.62 26.49 -27.43
N PHE A 159 -17.15 27.58 -26.84
CA PHE A 159 -18.01 28.59 -26.20
C PHE A 159 -18.36 29.73 -27.15
N SER A 160 -17.48 30.03 -28.12
CA SER A 160 -17.70 31.07 -29.12
C SER A 160 -16.85 30.80 -30.36
N SER A 161 -16.96 31.66 -31.39
CA SER A 161 -16.07 31.58 -32.55
C SER A 161 -14.59 31.74 -32.17
N LYS A 162 -14.30 32.44 -31.06
CA LYS A 162 -12.97 32.83 -30.59
C LYS A 162 -12.45 32.02 -29.39
N LYS A 163 -13.28 31.15 -28.78
CA LYS A 163 -12.91 30.42 -27.55
C LYS A 163 -13.29 28.95 -27.63
N ILE A 164 -12.29 28.09 -27.47
CA ILE A 164 -12.43 26.64 -27.40
C ILE A 164 -11.75 26.16 -26.12
N LYS A 165 -12.41 25.29 -25.37
CA LYS A 165 -11.87 24.63 -24.19
C LYS A 165 -11.70 23.15 -24.45
N LYS A 166 -10.57 22.61 -24.04
CA LYS A 166 -10.21 21.19 -24.13
C LYS A 166 -9.98 20.65 -22.72
N THR A 167 -10.61 19.54 -22.40
CA THR A 167 -10.37 18.82 -21.14
C THR A 167 -9.83 17.43 -21.46
N LYS A 168 -8.76 17.01 -20.78
CA LYS A 168 -8.15 15.69 -21.00
C LYS A 168 -8.34 14.77 -19.80
N SER A 169 -8.61 13.50 -20.10
CA SER A 169 -8.78 12.42 -19.12
C SER A 169 -8.25 11.09 -19.66
N ASN A 170 -8.03 10.11 -18.78
CA ASN A 170 -7.71 8.72 -19.15
C ASN A 170 -6.47 8.58 -20.07
N CYS A 171 -5.40 9.30 -19.77
CA CYS A 171 -4.13 9.23 -20.50
C CYS A 171 -3.31 7.98 -20.11
N ASN A 172 -2.79 7.22 -21.10
CA ASN A 172 -2.03 5.99 -20.84
C ASN A 172 -0.58 6.20 -20.33
N LYS A 173 0.06 7.34 -20.60
CA LYS A 173 1.43 7.66 -20.14
C LYS A 173 1.46 8.73 -19.05
N TRP A 174 0.30 9.10 -18.50
CA TRP A 174 0.22 10.13 -17.46
C TRP A 174 1.02 9.78 -16.21
N SER A 175 1.07 8.50 -15.86
CA SER A 175 1.75 8.03 -14.66
C SER A 175 2.25 6.61 -14.85
N HIS A 176 3.49 6.40 -14.44
CA HIS A 176 4.14 5.10 -14.41
C HIS A 176 4.47 4.76 -12.95
N VAL A 177 3.63 3.94 -12.34
CA VAL A 177 3.87 3.41 -11.00
C VAL A 177 4.82 2.23 -11.10
N LEU A 178 5.98 2.33 -10.44
CA LEU A 178 6.98 1.26 -10.38
C LEU A 178 6.67 0.29 -9.24
N HIS A 179 6.36 0.83 -8.07
CA HIS A 179 6.15 0.06 -6.85
C HIS A 179 4.96 0.63 -6.07
N ARG A 180 4.17 -0.27 -5.47
CA ARG A 180 3.05 0.07 -4.59
C ARG A 180 2.63 -1.15 -3.75
N ARG A 181 1.86 -0.90 -2.70
CA ARG A 181 1.24 -1.96 -1.87
C ARG A 181 -0.02 -2.54 -2.52
N LEU A 182 -0.47 -3.69 -2.02
CA LEU A 182 -1.76 -4.30 -2.35
C LEU A 182 -2.90 -3.63 -1.58
N GLU A 183 -2.64 -3.28 -0.32
CA GLU A 183 -3.62 -2.65 0.56
C GLU A 183 -3.85 -1.20 0.13
N LYS A 184 -5.05 -0.87 -0.35
CA LYS A 184 -5.37 0.48 -0.87
C LYS A 184 -5.20 1.59 0.17
N VAL A 185 -5.49 1.30 1.44
CA VAL A 185 -5.27 2.25 2.55
C VAL A 185 -3.80 2.62 2.68
N LEU A 186 -2.89 1.74 2.25
CA LEU A 186 -1.44 1.97 2.28
C LEU A 186 -0.88 2.46 0.93
N ASP A 187 -1.72 2.81 -0.05
CA ASP A 187 -1.30 3.36 -1.34
C ASP A 187 -1.33 4.90 -1.33
N VAL A 188 -0.97 5.50 -2.47
CA VAL A 188 -1.11 6.94 -2.71
C VAL A 188 -2.38 7.20 -3.52
N ALA A 189 -3.28 8.02 -2.99
CA ALA A 189 -4.39 8.56 -3.75
C ALA A 189 -3.89 9.67 -4.68
N LYS A 190 -4.13 9.51 -5.99
CA LYS A 190 -3.74 10.47 -7.02
C LYS A 190 -4.96 11.02 -7.73
N GLU A 191 -5.08 12.35 -7.75
CA GLU A 191 -6.06 13.08 -8.55
C GLU A 191 -5.32 13.93 -9.59
N SER A 192 -5.72 13.82 -10.86
CA SER A 192 -5.13 14.57 -11.97
C SER A 192 -6.22 15.36 -12.69
N TYR A 193 -5.94 16.63 -12.96
CA TYR A 193 -6.83 17.52 -13.70
C TYR A 193 -6.04 18.23 -14.81
N HIS A 194 -6.56 18.24 -16.03
CA HIS A 194 -5.92 18.94 -17.15
C HIS A 194 -6.94 19.64 -18.05
N GLU A 195 -6.69 20.93 -18.27
CA GLU A 195 -7.52 21.84 -19.03
C GLU A 195 -6.66 22.72 -19.94
N ILE A 196 -7.11 22.92 -21.18
CA ILE A 196 -6.46 23.83 -22.14
C ILE A 196 -7.52 24.78 -22.72
N ASP A 197 -7.28 26.06 -22.57
CA ASP A 197 -8.09 27.13 -23.15
C ASP A 197 -7.38 27.73 -24.37
N TYR A 198 -8.09 27.74 -25.49
CA TYR A 198 -7.67 28.31 -26.77
C TYR A 198 -8.42 29.60 -27.06
N GLY A 199 -7.67 30.67 -27.32
CA GLY A 199 -8.12 31.93 -27.87
C GLY A 199 -7.74 32.04 -29.33
N LEU A 200 -8.73 32.26 -30.19
CA LEU A 200 -8.59 32.32 -31.64
C LEU A 200 -8.94 33.72 -32.18
N SER A 201 -8.24 34.14 -33.24
CA SER A 201 -8.57 35.33 -34.01
C SER A 201 -9.85 35.14 -34.82
N GLU A 202 -10.39 36.22 -35.40
CA GLU A 202 -11.57 36.14 -36.29
C GLU A 202 -11.32 35.29 -37.55
N GLU A 203 -10.07 35.20 -37.98
CA GLU A 203 -9.62 34.41 -39.12
C GLU A 203 -9.30 32.94 -38.72
N GLY A 204 -9.45 32.58 -37.44
CA GLY A 204 -9.23 31.23 -36.93
C GLY A 204 -7.78 30.90 -36.55
N GLY A 205 -6.89 31.88 -36.57
CA GLY A 205 -5.49 31.76 -36.15
C GLY A 205 -5.33 31.73 -34.62
N LEU A 206 -4.22 31.17 -34.14
CA LEU A 206 -3.93 31.03 -32.72
C LEU A 206 -3.47 32.36 -32.09
N GLU A 207 -4.26 32.93 -31.16
CA GLU A 207 -3.90 34.16 -30.45
C GLU A 207 -3.33 33.84 -29.05
N THR A 208 -4.02 32.97 -28.30
CA THR A 208 -3.58 32.57 -26.96
C THR A 208 -3.84 31.11 -26.70
N VAL A 209 -2.93 30.43 -26.02
CA VAL A 209 -3.16 29.10 -25.44
C VAL A 209 -2.79 29.14 -23.97
N SER A 210 -3.66 28.64 -23.11
CA SER A 210 -3.38 28.46 -21.69
C SER A 210 -3.69 27.03 -21.29
N SER A 211 -2.65 26.26 -20.95
CA SER A 211 -2.77 24.90 -20.43
C SER A 211 -2.54 24.91 -18.94
N PHE A 212 -3.55 24.50 -18.17
CA PHE A 212 -3.49 24.33 -16.74
C PHE A 212 -3.62 22.84 -16.38
N GLU A 213 -2.63 22.33 -15.66
CA GLU A 213 -2.59 20.96 -15.17
C GLU A 213 -2.37 20.97 -13.65
N ARG A 214 -3.07 20.11 -12.93
CA ARG A 214 -2.95 19.93 -11.49
C ARG A 214 -2.83 18.45 -11.16
N HIS A 215 -1.83 18.12 -10.35
CA HIS A 215 -1.69 16.81 -9.71
C HIS A 215 -1.74 16.96 -8.20
N THR A 216 -2.60 16.17 -7.60
CA THR A 216 -2.70 16.06 -6.14
C THR A 216 -2.32 14.64 -5.76
N PHE A 217 -1.29 14.53 -4.91
CA PHE A 217 -0.81 13.28 -4.34
C PHE A 217 -1.12 13.29 -2.86
N ARG A 218 -1.87 12.31 -2.37
CA ARG A 218 -2.24 12.16 -0.95
C ARG A 218 -1.89 10.77 -0.47
N VAL A 219 -1.40 10.66 0.77
CA VAL A 219 -1.26 9.36 1.42
C VAL A 219 -2.68 8.84 1.71
N ALA A 220 -3.10 7.69 1.16
CA ALA A 220 -4.52 7.28 1.24
C ALA A 220 -5.04 7.13 2.68
N MET A 221 -4.15 6.86 3.63
CA MET A 221 -4.43 6.70 5.04
C MET A 221 -4.70 8.02 5.80
N THR A 222 -4.25 9.17 5.29
CA THR A 222 -4.47 10.49 5.91
C THR A 222 -4.75 11.58 4.89
N GLU A 223 -5.68 12.45 5.23
CA GLU A 223 -5.98 13.61 4.39
C GLU A 223 -4.96 14.75 4.58
N HIS A 224 -4.07 14.70 5.57
CA HIS A 224 -3.16 15.81 5.89
C HIS A 224 -1.76 15.72 5.28
N LEU A 225 -1.38 14.58 4.69
CA LEU A 225 -0.07 14.39 4.08
C LEU A 225 -0.18 14.26 2.58
N GLY A 226 0.54 15.11 1.86
CA GLY A 226 0.52 15.10 0.41
C GLY A 226 1.32 16.22 -0.22
N SER A 227 1.23 16.29 -1.55
CA SER A 227 1.87 17.32 -2.37
C SER A 227 0.93 17.72 -3.49
N TRP A 228 0.99 18.99 -3.86
CA TRP A 228 0.29 19.53 -5.03
C TRP A 228 1.31 20.01 -6.04
N VAL A 229 1.08 19.68 -7.31
CA VAL A 229 1.85 20.22 -8.42
C VAL A 229 0.90 20.88 -9.40
N ASP A 230 1.02 22.19 -9.53
CA ASP A 230 0.30 22.99 -10.53
C ASP A 230 1.26 23.35 -11.66
N ALA A 231 0.89 23.08 -12.91
CA ALA A 231 1.65 23.48 -14.09
C ALA A 231 0.77 24.34 -15.00
N LEU A 232 1.21 25.57 -15.26
CA LEU A 232 0.54 26.54 -16.13
C LEU A 232 1.46 26.92 -17.27
N THR A 233 1.11 26.55 -18.50
CA THR A 233 1.81 26.97 -19.72
C THR A 233 0.94 27.94 -20.50
N THR A 234 1.46 29.13 -20.78
CA THR A 234 0.77 30.16 -21.55
C THR A 234 1.61 30.54 -22.77
N ILE A 235 0.97 30.54 -23.94
CA ILE A 235 1.54 31.02 -25.21
C ILE A 235 0.68 32.19 -25.66
N ARG A 236 1.28 33.36 -25.91
CA ARG A 236 0.57 34.55 -26.42
C ARG A 236 1.20 35.06 -27.70
N HIS A 237 0.37 35.29 -28.71
CA HIS A 237 0.81 35.86 -29.97
C HIS A 237 1.31 37.30 -29.77
N MET A 238 2.44 37.64 -30.40
CA MET A 238 2.99 38.99 -30.37
C MET A 238 3.03 39.63 -31.76
N LYS A 239 3.65 38.95 -32.73
CA LYS A 239 3.94 39.51 -34.06
C LYS A 239 3.87 38.44 -35.14
N SER A 240 3.58 38.89 -36.36
CA SER A 240 3.59 38.08 -37.59
C SER A 240 4.49 38.72 -38.63
N HIS A 241 5.37 37.93 -39.23
CA HIS A 241 6.25 38.32 -40.34
C HIS A 241 6.02 37.38 -41.55
N LYS A 242 6.39 37.82 -42.76
CA LYS A 242 6.46 36.94 -43.93
C LYS A 242 7.80 36.21 -43.95
N LEU A 243 7.83 34.95 -44.36
CA LEU A 243 9.03 34.14 -44.35
C LEU A 243 10.07 34.62 -45.39
N ASP A 244 11.35 34.60 -45.03
CA ASP A 244 12.44 34.88 -45.96
C ASP A 244 12.62 33.74 -46.98
N LYS A 245 12.92 34.09 -48.24
CA LYS A 245 13.04 33.19 -49.42
C LYS A 245 14.02 32.01 -49.30
N GLY A 246 14.79 31.90 -48.23
CA GLY A 246 15.81 30.86 -48.02
C GLY A 246 15.36 29.58 -47.30
N LEU A 247 14.18 29.54 -46.68
CA LEU A 247 13.71 28.37 -45.89
C LEU A 247 12.85 27.36 -46.68
N TYR A 248 12.53 27.61 -47.95
CA TYR A 248 11.59 26.82 -48.76
C TYR A 248 12.12 25.43 -49.19
N ASP A 249 13.39 25.12 -48.92
CA ASP A 249 14.08 23.88 -49.36
C ASP A 249 13.99 22.70 -48.37
N ILE A 250 13.28 22.88 -47.24
CA ILE A 250 13.16 21.84 -46.21
C ILE A 250 11.86 21.06 -46.42
N THR A 251 11.96 19.87 -47.01
CA THR A 251 10.84 18.93 -47.19
C THR A 251 10.84 17.83 -46.12
N PRO A 252 9.69 17.21 -45.81
CA PRO A 252 9.61 16.09 -44.87
C PRO A 252 10.54 14.92 -45.25
N ASP A 253 10.68 14.62 -46.54
CA ASP A 253 11.52 13.51 -47.03
C ASP A 253 13.02 13.79 -46.81
N LYS A 254 13.45 15.04 -47.00
CA LYS A 254 14.83 15.47 -46.74
C LYS A 254 15.15 15.42 -45.24
N LEU A 255 14.23 15.92 -44.41
CA LEU A 255 14.33 15.82 -42.95
C LEU A 255 14.37 14.37 -42.46
N ALA A 256 13.56 13.48 -43.03
CA ALA A 256 13.55 12.06 -42.66
C ALA A 256 14.85 11.34 -43.00
N SER A 257 15.61 11.83 -43.99
CA SER A 257 16.94 11.30 -44.34
C SER A 257 18.07 11.79 -43.41
N GLU A 258 17.88 12.95 -42.77
CA GLU A 258 18.89 13.59 -41.91
C GLU A 258 18.63 13.35 -40.41
N ILE A 259 17.37 13.33 -39.98
CA ILE A 259 16.93 13.21 -38.58
C ILE A 259 15.88 12.11 -38.45
N LYS A 260 16.09 11.20 -37.50
CA LYS A 260 15.11 10.13 -37.21
C LYS A 260 13.84 10.72 -36.60
N GLY A 261 12.71 10.56 -37.31
CA GLY A 261 11.40 10.93 -36.80
C GLY A 261 10.97 10.06 -35.60
N SER A 262 10.29 10.67 -34.64
CA SER A 262 9.68 10.01 -33.48
C SER A 262 8.24 10.51 -33.27
N ASN A 263 7.50 9.89 -32.35
CA ASN A 263 6.17 10.37 -31.95
C ASN A 263 6.27 11.47 -30.88
N LEU A 264 5.14 12.10 -30.56
CA LEU A 264 5.07 13.17 -29.54
C LEU A 264 5.09 12.64 -28.10
N VAL A 265 4.98 11.33 -27.90
CA VAL A 265 4.94 10.72 -26.58
C VAL A 265 6.23 11.01 -25.81
N ALA A 266 6.09 11.38 -24.54
CA ALA A 266 7.24 11.63 -23.68
C ALA A 266 8.14 10.40 -23.54
N GLU A 267 9.43 10.65 -23.56
CA GLU A 267 10.45 9.67 -23.23
C GLU A 267 10.58 9.53 -21.71
N SER A 268 10.75 8.30 -21.21
CA SER A 268 10.85 8.05 -19.78
C SER A 268 12.16 8.61 -19.22
N GLU A 269 12.05 9.70 -18.48
CA GLU A 269 13.14 10.25 -17.70
C GLU A 269 13.20 9.54 -16.35
N ARG A 270 14.25 8.75 -16.13
CA ARG A 270 14.54 8.17 -14.82
C ARG A 270 15.58 9.03 -14.14
N ASN A 271 15.45 9.24 -12.83
CA ASN A 271 16.53 9.79 -12.04
C ASN A 271 17.73 8.85 -12.19
N SER A 272 18.72 9.21 -13.01
CA SER A 272 19.98 8.52 -13.04
C SER A 272 20.66 8.78 -11.70
N PRO A 273 21.02 7.74 -10.93
CA PRO A 273 21.74 7.95 -9.68
C PRO A 273 23.05 8.64 -10.03
N SER A 274 23.26 9.85 -9.50
CA SER A 274 24.52 10.58 -9.62
C SER A 274 25.66 9.64 -9.19
N GLN A 275 26.55 9.34 -10.13
CA GLN A 275 27.75 8.55 -9.86
C GLN A 275 28.62 9.32 -8.86
N LYS A 276 28.95 8.67 -7.72
CA LYS A 276 29.67 9.17 -6.53
C LYS A 276 28.79 9.69 -5.38
N GLY A 277 27.94 8.81 -4.84
CA GLY A 277 27.51 8.93 -3.44
C GLY A 277 28.62 8.46 -2.48
N PRO A 278 28.55 8.82 -1.19
CA PRO A 278 29.47 8.30 -0.17
C PRO A 278 29.41 6.77 -0.10
N SER A 279 30.49 6.15 0.38
CA SER A 279 30.51 4.69 0.55
C SER A 279 29.44 4.26 1.56
N LEU A 280 28.90 3.04 1.43
CA LEU A 280 27.85 2.55 2.35
C LEU A 280 28.30 2.59 3.82
N LYS A 281 29.60 2.35 4.08
CA LYS A 281 30.18 2.45 5.43
C LYS A 281 30.16 3.89 5.96
N GLU A 282 30.54 4.87 5.13
CA GLU A 282 30.47 6.29 5.48
C GLU A 282 29.03 6.72 5.77
N PHE A 283 28.07 6.24 4.99
CA PHE A 283 26.67 6.55 5.16
C PHE A 283 26.07 5.94 6.43
N LEU A 284 26.53 4.75 6.85
CA LEU A 284 26.06 4.08 8.06
C LEU A 284 26.67 4.64 9.36
N ASN A 285 27.94 5.09 9.32
CA ASN A 285 28.68 5.57 10.49
C ASN A 285 27.93 6.57 11.42
N PRO A 286 27.24 7.62 10.93
CA PRO A 286 26.53 8.55 11.81
C PRO A 286 25.37 7.90 12.58
N PHE A 287 24.78 6.83 12.04
CA PHE A 287 23.64 6.14 12.64
C PHE A 287 24.03 4.99 13.56
N ARG A 288 25.24 4.43 13.43
CA ARG A 288 25.68 3.26 14.22
C ARG A 288 25.48 3.42 15.72
N LYS A 289 25.93 4.55 16.28
CA LYS A 289 25.81 4.80 17.74
C LYS A 289 24.35 4.87 18.19
N LYS A 290 23.44 5.38 17.33
CA LYS A 290 22.01 5.45 17.63
C LYS A 290 21.39 4.05 17.62
N LEU A 291 21.71 3.25 16.61
CA LEU A 291 21.22 1.87 16.47
C LEU A 291 21.69 0.91 17.57
N ILE A 292 22.83 1.17 18.22
CA ILE A 292 23.32 0.35 19.35
C ILE A 292 22.65 0.74 20.67
N ASN A 293 22.41 2.05 20.87
CA ASN A 293 21.97 2.59 22.16
C ASN A 293 20.44 2.69 22.29
N GLN A 294 19.67 2.42 21.22
CA GLN A 294 18.22 2.51 21.22
C GLN A 294 17.58 1.13 21.39
N GLU A 295 16.59 1.05 22.28
CA GLU A 295 15.64 -0.06 22.30
C GLU A 295 14.76 0.03 21.04
N LEU A 296 14.57 -1.10 20.35
CA LEU A 296 13.72 -1.19 19.16
C LEU A 296 12.28 -0.76 19.50
N GLY A 297 11.53 -0.32 18.49
CA GLY A 297 10.15 0.12 18.69
C GLY A 297 10.00 1.64 18.86
N ASN A 298 10.97 2.45 18.44
CA ASN A 298 10.89 3.90 18.48
C ASN A 298 10.88 4.55 17.08
N LYS A 299 10.32 5.77 16.98
CA LYS A 299 10.26 6.53 15.73
C LYS A 299 11.64 6.81 15.15
N ASP A 300 12.67 6.97 15.97
CA ASP A 300 14.05 7.17 15.51
C ASP A 300 14.56 5.97 14.71
N ASP A 301 14.29 4.73 15.16
CA ASP A 301 14.68 3.51 14.43
C ASP A 301 14.02 3.46 13.06
N SER A 302 12.72 3.75 13.02
CA SER A 302 11.97 3.80 11.76
C SER A 302 12.44 4.92 10.83
N GLY A 303 12.84 6.08 11.37
CA GLY A 303 13.39 7.19 10.60
C GLY A 303 14.76 6.84 9.99
N ILE A 304 15.67 6.28 10.78
CA ILE A 304 16.98 5.81 10.33
C ILE A 304 16.81 4.71 9.25
N PHE A 305 15.85 3.81 9.45
CA PHE A 305 15.57 2.75 8.49
C PHE A 305 15.20 3.30 7.10
N ILE A 306 14.29 4.28 7.04
CA ILE A 306 13.89 4.91 5.77
C ILE A 306 15.07 5.65 5.13
N GLU A 307 15.90 6.32 5.92
CA GLU A 307 17.05 7.07 5.42
C GLU A 307 18.13 6.14 4.82
N LEU A 308 18.34 4.96 5.43
CA LEU A 308 19.31 3.96 4.97
C LEU A 308 18.84 3.16 3.75
N LEU A 309 17.53 2.89 3.63
CA LEU A 309 16.97 1.98 2.63
C LEU A 309 17.42 2.26 1.18
N PRO A 310 17.39 3.50 0.65
CA PRO A 310 17.83 3.77 -0.72
C PRO A 310 19.32 3.47 -0.96
N ALA A 311 20.17 3.55 0.06
CA ALA A 311 21.59 3.23 -0.05
C ALA A 311 21.80 1.70 -0.11
N PHE A 312 21.06 0.94 0.70
CA PHE A 312 21.10 -0.53 0.70
C PHE A 312 20.57 -1.12 -0.62
N ARG A 313 19.54 -0.52 -1.22
CA ARG A 313 19.03 -0.91 -2.55
C ARG A 313 20.08 -0.79 -3.66
N ARG A 314 21.01 0.16 -3.53
CA ARG A 314 22.06 0.45 -4.54
C ARG A 314 23.40 -0.23 -4.24
N ALA A 315 23.58 -0.80 -3.05
CA ALA A 315 24.85 -1.31 -2.61
C ALA A 315 25.26 -2.59 -3.38
N SER A 316 26.57 -2.73 -3.61
CA SER A 316 27.11 -3.93 -4.24
C SER A 316 27.26 -5.08 -3.24
N LYS A 317 27.23 -6.34 -3.74
CA LYS A 317 27.45 -7.56 -2.94
C LYS A 317 28.71 -7.49 -2.07
N LYS A 318 29.80 -6.94 -2.60
CA LYS A 318 31.09 -6.82 -1.88
C LYS A 318 30.97 -5.89 -0.67
N GLN A 319 30.33 -4.73 -0.84
CA GLN A 319 30.13 -3.76 0.25
C GLN A 319 29.21 -4.33 1.33
N LEU A 320 28.12 -5.01 0.93
CA LEU A 320 27.19 -5.64 1.86
C LEU A 320 27.84 -6.78 2.64
N LYS A 321 28.58 -7.67 1.97
CA LYS A 321 29.31 -8.77 2.63
C LYS A 321 30.30 -8.25 3.68
N GLN A 322 31.01 -7.16 3.40
CA GLN A 322 31.92 -6.54 4.35
C GLN A 322 31.21 -6.01 5.61
N LEU A 323 29.95 -5.58 5.51
CA LEU A 323 29.18 -5.14 6.67
C LEU A 323 28.87 -6.29 7.64
N PHE A 324 28.53 -7.48 7.12
CA PHE A 324 28.19 -8.64 7.95
C PHE A 324 29.40 -9.28 8.65
N ILE A 325 30.57 -9.25 8.00
CA ILE A 325 31.80 -9.83 8.56
C ILE A 325 32.43 -8.92 9.62
N SER A 326 32.16 -7.62 9.56
CA SER A 326 32.75 -6.65 10.48
C SER A 326 32.25 -6.83 11.91
N SER A 327 33.17 -7.03 12.86
CA SER A 327 32.86 -7.13 14.29
C SER A 327 32.19 -5.88 14.87
N GLU A 328 32.39 -4.72 14.25
CA GLU A 328 31.80 -3.43 14.64
C GLU A 328 30.27 -3.41 14.52
N ASN A 329 29.68 -4.31 13.71
CA ASN A 329 28.25 -4.30 13.41
C ASN A 329 27.49 -5.46 14.07
N LYS A 330 28.12 -6.22 14.98
CA LYS A 330 27.48 -7.40 15.61
C LYS A 330 26.18 -7.06 16.31
N ASP A 331 26.13 -5.92 17.00
CA ASP A 331 24.97 -5.51 17.80
C ASP A 331 23.82 -4.96 16.94
N ILE A 332 24.12 -4.45 15.74
CA ILE A 332 23.12 -3.89 14.82
C ILE A 332 22.71 -4.86 13.70
N ILE A 333 23.24 -6.08 13.72
CA ILE A 333 23.12 -7.04 12.61
C ILE A 333 21.67 -7.37 12.28
N ASN A 334 20.82 -7.46 13.30
CA ASN A 334 19.40 -7.77 13.15
C ASN A 334 18.68 -6.66 12.39
N THR A 335 18.96 -5.39 12.69
CA THR A 335 18.39 -4.24 11.97
C THR A 335 18.91 -4.15 10.54
N LEU A 336 20.16 -4.55 10.29
CA LEU A 336 20.70 -4.63 8.93
C LEU A 336 20.04 -5.73 8.09
N LEU A 337 19.69 -6.86 8.70
CA LEU A 337 18.93 -7.93 8.05
C LEU A 337 17.51 -7.48 7.71
N ASP A 338 16.85 -6.73 8.61
CA ASP A 338 15.55 -6.11 8.33
C ASP A 338 15.62 -5.18 7.10
N LEU A 339 16.66 -4.33 7.05
CA LEU A 339 16.90 -3.42 5.91
C LEU A 339 17.11 -4.16 4.60
N LEU A 340 17.87 -5.26 4.59
CA LEU A 340 18.07 -6.06 3.39
C LEU A 340 16.81 -6.82 2.96
N GLY A 341 16.06 -7.34 3.92
CA GLY A 341 14.77 -7.97 3.67
C GLY A 341 13.79 -6.99 3.02
N ALA A 342 13.79 -5.73 3.43
CA ALA A 342 12.98 -4.67 2.82
C ALA A 342 13.55 -4.12 1.51
N ALA A 343 14.87 -4.16 1.31
CA ALA A 343 15.51 -3.70 0.08
C ALA A 343 15.24 -4.63 -1.12
N GLN A 344 15.11 -5.94 -0.87
CA GLN A 344 14.83 -7.00 -1.87
C GLN A 344 15.71 -6.92 -3.13
N SER A 345 16.99 -6.60 -2.96
CA SER A 345 17.98 -6.57 -4.05
C SER A 345 18.69 -7.91 -4.20
N GLU A 346 19.01 -8.29 -5.44
CA GLU A 346 19.75 -9.53 -5.75
C GLU A 346 21.11 -9.54 -5.04
N ALA A 347 21.82 -8.41 -5.09
CA ALA A 347 23.10 -8.23 -4.41
C ALA A 347 22.99 -8.40 -2.88
N GLY A 348 21.86 -8.02 -2.29
CA GLY A 348 21.56 -8.20 -0.87
C GLY A 348 21.34 -9.66 -0.50
N TYR A 349 20.47 -10.35 -1.26
CA TYR A 349 20.22 -11.78 -1.08
C TYR A 349 21.50 -12.61 -1.20
N ASP A 350 22.25 -12.39 -2.27
CA ASP A 350 23.54 -13.04 -2.52
C ASP A 350 24.57 -12.78 -1.42
N ALA A 351 24.54 -11.59 -0.80
CA ALA A 351 25.44 -11.26 0.30
C ALA A 351 25.08 -12.07 1.56
N VAL A 352 23.79 -12.10 1.93
CA VAL A 352 23.28 -12.87 3.09
C VAL A 352 23.58 -14.36 2.92
N MET A 353 23.23 -14.94 1.77
CA MET A 353 23.46 -16.35 1.47
C MET A 353 24.95 -16.74 1.39
N SER A 354 25.85 -15.76 1.23
CA SER A 354 27.31 -16.00 1.24
C SER A 354 27.95 -15.91 2.62
N VAL A 355 27.19 -15.50 3.63
CA VAL A 355 27.66 -15.31 5.02
C VAL A 355 26.95 -16.29 5.96
N TYR A 356 25.65 -16.50 5.76
CA TYR A 356 24.83 -17.39 6.57
C TYR A 356 24.37 -18.57 5.72
N ASP A 357 24.73 -19.77 6.16
CA ASP A 357 24.33 -21.05 5.60
C ASP A 357 23.10 -21.60 6.34
N PHE A 358 22.27 -22.36 5.61
CA PHE A 358 21.07 -23.00 6.16
C PHE A 358 21.39 -24.24 7.01
N GLU A 359 22.61 -24.77 6.91
CA GLU A 359 23.05 -25.96 7.64
C GLU A 359 23.46 -25.66 9.08
N ASN A 360 23.97 -24.46 9.35
CA ASN A 360 24.40 -24.09 10.69
C ASN A 360 23.21 -23.59 11.53
N GLY A 361 22.84 -24.38 12.54
CA GLY A 361 21.77 -24.03 13.49
C GLY A 361 22.00 -22.73 14.25
N GLU A 362 23.25 -22.26 14.41
CA GLU A 362 23.55 -20.97 15.05
C GLU A 362 23.04 -19.76 14.24
N ASN A 363 22.80 -19.95 12.93
CA ASN A 363 22.31 -18.90 12.04
C ASN A 363 20.77 -18.83 12.00
N PHE A 364 20.08 -19.72 12.70
CA PHE A 364 18.61 -19.87 12.63
C PHE A 364 17.88 -18.54 12.84
N ASP A 365 18.11 -17.84 13.95
CA ASP A 365 17.37 -16.62 14.30
C ASP A 365 17.58 -15.51 13.26
N ARG A 366 18.81 -15.39 12.74
CA ARG A 366 19.17 -14.38 11.73
C ARG A 366 18.52 -14.67 10.39
N LEU A 367 18.55 -15.92 9.96
CA LEU A 367 17.92 -16.35 8.70
C LEU A 367 16.40 -16.27 8.80
N GLU A 368 15.79 -16.70 9.90
CA GLU A 368 14.35 -16.58 10.13
C GLU A 368 13.92 -15.11 10.08
N LYS A 369 14.65 -14.20 10.75
CA LYS A 369 14.37 -12.77 10.71
C LYS A 369 14.47 -12.19 9.30
N TYR A 370 15.53 -12.50 8.55
CA TYR A 370 15.68 -12.06 7.17
C TYR A 370 14.54 -12.54 6.27
N LEU A 371 14.15 -13.82 6.37
CA LEU A 371 13.06 -14.41 5.59
C LEU A 371 11.70 -13.81 5.93
N GLN A 372 11.44 -13.49 7.21
CA GLN A 372 10.21 -12.80 7.62
C GLN A 372 10.10 -11.41 7.00
N CYS A 373 11.20 -10.66 6.94
CA CYS A 373 11.23 -9.34 6.30
C CYS A 373 11.08 -9.45 4.77
N LEU A 374 11.71 -10.45 4.13
CA LEU A 374 11.51 -10.73 2.70
C LEU A 374 10.03 -11.02 2.37
N ALA A 375 9.31 -11.72 3.25
CA ALA A 375 7.90 -12.08 3.04
C ALA A 375 6.97 -10.85 2.97
N ILE A 376 7.36 -9.74 3.60
CA ILE A 376 6.54 -8.53 3.72
C ILE A 376 6.90 -7.47 2.68
N GLY A 377 8.09 -7.55 2.07
CA GLY A 377 8.62 -6.50 1.18
C GLY A 377 7.74 -6.20 -0.04
N THR A 378 8.07 -5.17 -0.79
CA THR A 378 7.17 -4.52 -1.79
C THR A 378 7.68 -4.58 -3.22
N ARG A 379 8.89 -5.10 -3.41
CA ARG A 379 9.64 -5.22 -4.66
C ARG A 379 10.00 -6.70 -4.89
N PRO A 380 9.02 -7.56 -5.18
CA PRO A 380 9.28 -8.99 -5.35
C PRO A 380 10.29 -9.21 -6.48
N ASN A 381 11.36 -9.95 -6.19
CA ASN A 381 12.40 -10.27 -7.17
C ASN A 381 12.33 -11.76 -7.53
N LYS A 382 12.16 -12.05 -8.82
CA LYS A 382 12.02 -13.41 -9.36
C LYS A 382 13.21 -14.32 -9.06
N TYR A 383 14.44 -13.81 -9.17
CA TYR A 383 15.66 -14.56 -8.87
C TYR A 383 15.70 -15.03 -7.40
N ILE A 384 15.30 -14.16 -6.47
CA ILE A 384 15.25 -14.51 -5.03
C ILE A 384 14.23 -15.62 -4.79
N ILE A 385 13.04 -15.49 -5.39
CA ILE A 385 11.95 -16.47 -5.24
C ILE A 385 12.38 -17.83 -5.79
N GLU A 386 12.90 -17.88 -7.01
CA GLU A 386 13.36 -19.12 -7.65
C GLU A 386 14.48 -19.78 -6.84
N SER A 387 15.49 -19.00 -6.44
CA SER A 387 16.61 -19.52 -5.64
C SER A 387 16.13 -20.11 -4.31
N LEU A 388 15.30 -19.38 -3.57
CA LEU A 388 14.80 -19.84 -2.27
C LEU A 388 13.88 -21.06 -2.42
N PHE A 389 13.01 -21.07 -3.44
CA PHE A 389 12.11 -22.18 -3.73
C PHE A 389 12.86 -23.45 -4.10
N GLN A 390 13.91 -23.37 -4.92
CA GLN A 390 14.76 -24.50 -5.25
C GLN A 390 15.46 -25.07 -4.01
N LYS A 391 15.93 -24.23 -3.08
CA LYS A 391 16.51 -24.68 -1.81
C LYS A 391 15.51 -25.43 -0.93
N VAL A 392 14.26 -24.97 -0.90
CA VAL A 392 13.18 -25.62 -0.15
C VAL A 392 12.85 -27.00 -0.72
N ILE A 393 12.75 -27.13 -2.05
CA ILE A 393 12.43 -28.40 -2.72
C ILE A 393 13.63 -29.36 -2.74
N GLY A 394 14.83 -28.83 -2.94
CA GLY A 394 16.08 -29.59 -3.01
C GLY A 394 16.53 -30.17 -1.67
N GLY A 395 15.88 -29.81 -0.56
CA GLY A 395 16.23 -30.29 0.77
C GLY A 395 17.51 -29.68 1.34
N GLU A 396 17.95 -28.53 0.81
CA GLU A 396 19.15 -27.81 1.27
C GLU A 396 18.95 -27.12 2.63
N ILE A 397 17.72 -27.09 3.15
CA ILE A 397 17.36 -26.52 4.45
C ILE A 397 17.01 -27.67 5.40
N PRO A 398 17.96 -28.15 6.22
CA PRO A 398 17.73 -29.29 7.10
C PRO A 398 16.82 -28.97 8.30
N ASP A 399 16.83 -27.73 8.81
CA ASP A 399 15.93 -27.32 9.89
C ASP A 399 14.50 -27.14 9.37
N GLU A 400 13.59 -28.02 9.80
CA GLU A 400 12.17 -28.00 9.42
C GLU A 400 11.46 -26.69 9.77
N ARG A 401 11.85 -26.00 10.85
CA ARG A 401 11.28 -24.68 11.21
C ARG A 401 11.70 -23.63 10.20
N LEU A 402 12.97 -23.62 9.82
CA LEU A 402 13.50 -22.66 8.85
C LEU A 402 12.97 -22.94 7.45
N LYS A 403 12.81 -24.22 7.09
CA LYS A 403 12.17 -24.66 5.85
C LYS A 403 10.71 -24.22 5.77
N GLU A 404 9.95 -24.33 6.86
CA GLU A 404 8.60 -23.77 6.94
C GLU A 404 8.61 -22.26 6.75
N THR A 405 9.46 -21.52 7.45
CA THR A 405 9.57 -20.06 7.30
C THR A 405 9.92 -19.67 5.85
N ALA A 406 10.90 -20.35 5.24
CA ALA A 406 11.29 -20.12 3.85
C ALA A 406 10.13 -20.39 2.88
N LEU A 407 9.39 -21.48 3.06
CA LEU A 407 8.21 -21.80 2.26
C LEU A 407 7.14 -20.70 2.39
N LEU A 408 6.81 -20.27 3.61
CA LEU A 408 5.83 -19.22 3.85
C LEU A 408 6.25 -17.88 3.21
N SER A 409 7.54 -17.55 3.26
CA SER A 409 8.09 -16.36 2.61
C SER A 409 7.99 -16.42 1.08
N VAL A 410 8.32 -17.56 0.46
CA VAL A 410 8.13 -17.79 -0.97
C VAL A 410 6.68 -17.57 -1.37
N CYS A 411 5.74 -18.16 -0.61
CA CYS A 411 4.30 -18.05 -0.88
C CYS A 411 3.81 -16.58 -0.80
N SER A 412 4.30 -15.78 0.15
CA SER A 412 3.98 -14.35 0.25
C SER A 412 4.60 -13.52 -0.89
N MET A 413 5.86 -13.76 -1.24
CA MET A 413 6.53 -13.03 -2.33
C MET A 413 5.89 -13.34 -3.69
N VAL A 414 5.48 -14.59 -3.92
CA VAL A 414 4.80 -15.02 -5.14
C VAL A 414 3.42 -14.35 -5.28
N ARG A 415 2.68 -14.16 -4.17
CA ARG A 415 1.45 -13.36 -4.16
C ARG A 415 1.68 -11.93 -4.62
N GLN A 416 2.76 -11.30 -4.15
CA GLN A 416 3.11 -9.94 -4.56
C GLN A 416 3.55 -9.86 -6.02
N LEU A 417 4.32 -10.85 -6.49
CA LEU A 417 4.76 -10.91 -7.89
C LEU A 417 3.58 -10.93 -8.87
N LYS A 418 2.53 -11.70 -8.54
CA LYS A 418 1.28 -11.78 -9.31
C LYS A 418 0.58 -10.43 -9.49
N GLN A 419 0.80 -9.46 -8.60
CA GLN A 419 0.25 -8.10 -8.73
C GLN A 419 0.87 -7.33 -9.91
N PHE A 420 2.18 -7.48 -10.11
CA PHE A 420 2.93 -6.77 -11.14
C PHE A 420 2.93 -7.53 -12.47
N PHE A 421 2.88 -8.86 -12.41
CA PHE A 421 2.86 -9.76 -13.56
C PHE A 421 1.66 -10.71 -13.48
N PRO A 422 0.45 -10.24 -13.85
CA PRO A 422 -0.78 -11.04 -13.73
C PRO A 422 -0.88 -12.19 -14.74
N GLU A 423 -0.07 -12.19 -15.81
CA GLU A 423 -0.06 -13.23 -16.85
C GLU A 423 1.04 -14.28 -16.59
N GLU A 424 0.60 -15.54 -16.40
CA GLU A 424 1.35 -16.80 -16.57
C GLU A 424 2.84 -16.82 -16.17
N ASP A 425 3.22 -16.23 -15.04
CA ASP A 425 4.58 -16.45 -14.54
C ASP A 425 4.75 -17.94 -14.17
N GLN A 426 5.67 -18.62 -14.86
CA GLN A 426 5.99 -20.02 -14.66
C GLN A 426 6.30 -20.32 -13.18
N VAL A 427 6.97 -19.40 -12.47
CA VAL A 427 7.31 -19.56 -11.05
C VAL A 427 6.05 -19.66 -10.18
N TYR A 428 5.03 -18.86 -10.49
CA TYR A 428 3.76 -18.90 -9.77
C TYR A 428 3.06 -20.25 -9.93
N VAL A 429 3.03 -20.78 -11.15
CA VAL A 429 2.40 -22.07 -11.47
C VAL A 429 3.17 -23.22 -10.80
N GLU A 430 4.49 -23.19 -10.84
CA GLU A 430 5.36 -24.19 -10.21
C GLU A 430 5.16 -24.24 -8.69
N VAL A 431 5.23 -23.08 -8.02
CA VAL A 431 5.04 -22.98 -6.56
C VAL A 431 3.66 -23.48 -6.17
N LYS A 432 2.60 -23.03 -6.85
CA LYS A 432 1.23 -23.47 -6.56
C LYS A 432 1.05 -24.97 -6.73
N THR A 433 1.56 -25.52 -7.84
CA THR A 433 1.43 -26.95 -8.15
C THR A 433 2.18 -27.80 -7.14
N HIS A 434 3.39 -27.39 -6.75
CA HIS A 434 4.15 -28.07 -5.70
C HIS A 434 3.40 -28.06 -4.37
N VAL A 435 2.86 -26.92 -3.94
CA VAL A 435 2.13 -26.80 -2.67
C VAL A 435 0.88 -27.68 -2.66
N LEU A 436 0.12 -27.73 -3.76
CA LEU A 436 -1.07 -28.60 -3.86
C LEU A 436 -0.70 -30.09 -3.84
N ASN A 437 0.31 -30.49 -4.61
CA ASN A 437 0.77 -31.88 -4.64
C ASN A 437 1.33 -32.32 -3.28
N SER A 438 2.12 -31.46 -2.63
CA SER A 438 2.68 -31.76 -1.31
C SER A 438 1.61 -31.82 -0.23
N LEU A 439 0.56 -30.98 -0.32
CA LEU A 439 -0.61 -31.05 0.55
C LEU A 439 -1.38 -32.37 0.40
N ASP A 440 -1.51 -32.90 -0.82
CA ASP A 440 -2.15 -34.19 -1.09
C ASP A 440 -1.32 -35.39 -0.60
N ASN A 441 0.01 -35.26 -0.64
CA ASN A 441 0.93 -36.29 -0.17
C ASN A 441 1.15 -36.28 1.36
N CYS A 442 0.77 -35.21 2.06
CA CYS A 442 0.91 -35.11 3.51
C CYS A 442 0.00 -36.09 4.26
N ARG A 443 0.59 -36.92 5.11
CA ARG A 443 -0.14 -37.83 6.02
C ARG A 443 -0.45 -37.18 7.36
N ASP A 444 0.48 -36.38 7.89
CA ASP A 444 0.37 -35.80 9.23
C ASP A 444 -0.40 -34.47 9.24
N SER A 445 -1.13 -34.23 10.33
CA SER A 445 -1.86 -32.97 10.55
C SER A 445 -0.93 -31.75 10.54
N ARG A 446 0.28 -31.87 11.10
CA ARG A 446 1.30 -30.79 11.11
C ARG A 446 1.76 -30.46 9.69
N CYS A 447 2.09 -31.48 8.90
CA CYS A 447 2.47 -31.35 7.48
C CYS A 447 1.38 -30.61 6.69
N LYS A 448 0.12 -31.07 6.77
CA LYS A 448 -1.02 -30.43 6.11
C LYS A 448 -1.17 -28.97 6.52
N SER A 449 -1.04 -28.68 7.82
CA SER A 449 -1.19 -27.32 8.34
C SER A 449 -0.14 -26.36 7.78
N THR A 450 1.10 -26.81 7.56
CA THR A 450 2.17 -26.01 6.95
C THR A 450 1.83 -25.59 5.52
N TYR A 451 1.38 -26.52 4.68
CA TYR A 451 0.98 -26.19 3.29
C TYR A 451 -0.31 -25.36 3.23
N ILE A 452 -1.26 -25.57 4.15
CA ILE A 452 -2.45 -24.72 4.28
C ILE A 452 -2.05 -23.27 4.64
N ARG A 453 -1.07 -23.07 5.52
CA ARG A 453 -0.52 -21.74 5.83
C ARG A 453 0.15 -21.10 4.60
N CYS A 454 0.85 -21.87 3.77
CA CYS A 454 1.36 -21.35 2.51
C CYS A 454 0.21 -20.95 1.55
N LEU A 455 -0.85 -21.75 1.43
CA LEU A 455 -2.03 -21.38 0.64
C LEU A 455 -2.69 -20.10 1.16
N GLN A 456 -2.72 -19.92 2.49
CA GLN A 456 -3.17 -18.68 3.12
C GLN A 456 -2.30 -17.46 2.75
N ASN A 457 -0.99 -17.64 2.55
CA ASN A 457 -0.11 -16.56 2.07
C ASN A 457 -0.24 -16.31 0.56
N LEU A 458 -0.45 -17.35 -0.24
CA LEU A 458 -0.66 -17.24 -1.70
C LEU A 458 -1.96 -16.50 -2.07
N LEU A 459 -3.04 -16.72 -1.28
CA LEU A 459 -4.39 -16.18 -1.51
C LEU A 459 -4.88 -16.32 -2.96
N ASP A 460 -4.71 -17.50 -3.55
CA ASP A 460 -5.21 -17.76 -4.91
C ASP A 460 -6.65 -18.29 -4.92
N SER A 461 -7.51 -17.63 -5.67
CA SER A 461 -8.93 -18.00 -5.82
C SER A 461 -9.13 -19.44 -6.30
N SER A 462 -8.21 -19.99 -7.10
CA SER A 462 -8.30 -21.38 -7.59
C SER A 462 -8.17 -22.43 -6.46
N THR A 463 -7.60 -22.06 -5.32
CA THR A 463 -7.35 -22.96 -4.18
C THR A 463 -8.53 -23.07 -3.22
N ILE A 464 -9.54 -22.20 -3.34
CA ILE A 464 -10.71 -22.14 -2.45
C ILE A 464 -11.44 -23.48 -2.36
N SER A 465 -11.68 -24.13 -3.49
CA SER A 465 -12.36 -25.44 -3.53
C SER A 465 -11.60 -26.51 -2.73
N LYS A 466 -10.26 -26.49 -2.81
CA LYS A 466 -9.41 -27.42 -2.06
C LYS A 466 -9.46 -27.13 -0.57
N LEU A 467 -9.34 -25.86 -0.17
CA LEU A 467 -9.44 -25.44 1.23
C LEU A 467 -10.80 -25.80 1.85
N LEU A 468 -11.90 -25.59 1.13
CA LEU A 468 -13.25 -25.99 1.58
C LEU A 468 -13.38 -27.50 1.74
N SER A 469 -12.81 -28.28 0.82
CA SER A 469 -12.83 -29.74 0.95
C SER A 469 -12.14 -30.19 2.24
N ILE A 470 -10.98 -29.62 2.57
CA ILE A 470 -10.23 -29.93 3.79
C ILE A 470 -11.01 -29.49 5.04
N ALA A 471 -11.60 -28.28 5.01
CA ALA A 471 -12.42 -27.78 6.10
C ALA A 471 -13.59 -28.72 6.44
N LEU A 472 -14.23 -29.29 5.42
CA LEU A 472 -15.38 -30.19 5.56
C LEU A 472 -15.03 -31.61 5.98
N THR A 473 -13.93 -32.20 5.49
CA THR A 473 -13.66 -33.65 5.64
C THR A 473 -12.54 -34.00 6.62
N ASP A 474 -11.53 -33.14 6.79
CA ASP A 474 -10.30 -33.51 7.52
C ASP A 474 -10.45 -33.39 9.05
N THR A 475 -9.42 -33.81 9.79
CA THR A 475 -9.31 -33.71 11.25
C THR A 475 -9.47 -32.25 11.76
N PRO A 476 -9.74 -32.04 13.07
CA PRO A 476 -10.02 -30.70 13.60
C PRO A 476 -8.92 -29.67 13.33
N ASN A 477 -7.64 -30.02 13.50
CA ASN A 477 -6.53 -29.08 13.32
C ASN A 477 -6.38 -28.57 11.88
N PRO A 478 -6.27 -29.42 10.84
CA PRO A 478 -6.27 -28.97 9.44
C PRO A 478 -7.57 -28.29 9.03
N SER A 479 -8.72 -28.70 9.58
CA SER A 479 -10.01 -28.05 9.32
C SER A 479 -10.02 -26.59 9.82
N VAL A 480 -9.57 -26.34 11.05
CA VAL A 480 -9.44 -24.98 11.60
C VAL A 480 -8.40 -24.17 10.82
N ALA A 481 -7.26 -24.78 10.44
CA ALA A 481 -6.25 -24.12 9.61
C ALA A 481 -6.83 -23.70 8.25
N ALA A 482 -7.61 -24.58 7.59
CA ALA A 482 -8.25 -24.28 6.33
C ALA A 482 -9.31 -23.16 6.47
N MET A 483 -10.07 -23.15 7.56
CA MET A 483 -11.01 -22.05 7.86
C MET A 483 -10.30 -20.71 8.13
N LYS A 484 -9.14 -20.72 8.81
CA LYS A 484 -8.30 -19.53 8.99
C LYS A 484 -7.79 -19.03 7.63
N ALA A 485 -7.40 -19.93 6.73
CA ALA A 485 -6.98 -19.58 5.37
C ALA A 485 -8.13 -18.97 4.55
N LEU A 486 -9.33 -19.56 4.61
CA LEU A 486 -10.51 -19.07 3.91
C LEU A 486 -10.93 -17.67 4.40
N ARG A 487 -10.85 -17.39 5.71
CA ARG A 487 -11.14 -16.05 6.26
C ARG A 487 -10.20 -14.95 5.74
N ALA A 488 -9.03 -15.29 5.24
CA ALA A 488 -8.07 -14.32 4.73
C ALA A 488 -8.39 -13.82 3.31
N PHE A 489 -9.29 -14.48 2.57
CA PHE A 489 -9.71 -14.06 1.23
C PHE A 489 -10.65 -12.84 1.28
N ASP A 490 -10.66 -12.07 0.19
CA ASP A 490 -11.68 -11.05 -0.04
C ASP A 490 -13.05 -11.74 -0.19
N ILE A 491 -14.03 -11.20 0.54
CA ILE A 491 -15.39 -11.71 0.58
C ILE A 491 -16.06 -11.77 -0.80
N ASN A 492 -15.69 -10.86 -1.70
CA ASN A 492 -16.23 -10.75 -3.06
C ASN A 492 -15.88 -11.96 -3.96
N ILE A 493 -14.90 -12.78 -3.55
CA ILE A 493 -14.47 -13.97 -4.30
C ILE A 493 -15.41 -15.16 -4.03
N PHE A 494 -16.12 -15.17 -2.89
CA PHE A 494 -17.00 -16.27 -2.54
C PHE A 494 -18.33 -16.20 -3.29
N LEU A 495 -18.75 -17.34 -3.85
CA LEU A 495 -20.03 -17.49 -4.55
C LEU A 495 -21.08 -18.11 -3.60
N GLU A 496 -22.36 -18.01 -3.94
CA GLU A 496 -23.46 -18.61 -3.16
C GLU A 496 -23.34 -20.14 -2.98
N ARG A 497 -22.65 -20.84 -3.89
CA ARG A 497 -22.33 -22.26 -3.70
C ARG A 497 -21.44 -22.49 -2.46
N ASN A 498 -20.52 -21.57 -2.20
CA ASN A 498 -19.59 -21.64 -1.07
C ASN A 498 -20.33 -21.35 0.26
N ARG A 499 -21.37 -20.51 0.24
CA ARG A 499 -22.23 -20.23 1.40
C ARG A 499 -22.78 -21.52 2.01
N LYS A 500 -23.31 -22.43 1.18
CA LYS A 500 -23.87 -23.71 1.66
C LYS A 500 -22.83 -24.57 2.39
N ASP A 501 -21.57 -24.52 1.99
CA ASP A 501 -20.50 -25.26 2.66
C ASP A 501 -20.15 -24.63 4.01
N PHE A 502 -20.13 -23.30 4.10
CA PHE A 502 -19.97 -22.59 5.37
C PHE A 502 -21.15 -22.86 6.33
N GLU A 503 -22.38 -22.91 5.83
CA GLU A 503 -23.57 -23.28 6.60
C GLU A 503 -23.48 -24.72 7.14
N LYS A 504 -22.98 -25.68 6.34
CA LYS A 504 -22.73 -27.05 6.82
C LYS A 504 -21.79 -27.06 8.02
N ILE A 505 -20.71 -26.28 7.98
CA ILE A 505 -19.74 -26.16 9.09
C ILE A 505 -20.40 -25.51 10.31
N PHE A 506 -21.07 -24.37 10.13
CA PHE A 506 -21.63 -23.59 11.23
C PHE A 506 -22.73 -24.34 11.99
N TYR A 507 -23.68 -24.94 11.25
CA TYR A 507 -24.80 -25.71 11.81
C TYR A 507 -24.46 -27.17 12.12
N GLN A 508 -23.22 -27.59 11.82
CA GLN A 508 -22.74 -28.96 12.04
C GLN A 508 -23.55 -30.03 11.28
N HIS A 509 -23.92 -29.75 10.03
CA HIS A 509 -24.57 -30.74 9.18
C HIS A 509 -23.57 -31.83 8.76
N GLY A 510 -23.90 -33.10 9.02
CA GLY A 510 -23.10 -34.26 8.63
C GLY A 510 -22.07 -34.70 9.67
N ARG A 511 -21.39 -33.77 10.35
CA ARG A 511 -20.47 -34.07 11.46
C ARG A 511 -20.36 -32.93 12.46
N LYS A 512 -19.81 -33.23 13.64
CA LYS A 512 -19.39 -32.21 14.61
C LYS A 512 -18.12 -31.51 14.11
N PHE A 513 -18.11 -30.19 14.25
CA PHE A 513 -16.97 -29.32 13.94
C PHE A 513 -16.47 -28.62 15.19
N ASP A 514 -15.18 -28.31 15.19
CA ASP A 514 -14.53 -27.51 16.23
C ASP A 514 -15.19 -26.13 16.39
N SER A 515 -15.31 -25.64 17.63
CA SER A 515 -15.91 -24.34 17.91
C SER A 515 -15.25 -23.20 17.12
N SER A 516 -13.92 -23.25 16.95
CA SER A 516 -13.16 -22.21 16.23
C SER A 516 -13.45 -22.24 14.73
N ALA A 517 -13.65 -23.43 14.15
CA ALA A 517 -14.06 -23.56 12.75
C ALA A 517 -15.48 -23.00 12.54
N ARG A 518 -16.38 -23.22 13.51
CA ARG A 518 -17.75 -22.69 13.48
C ARG A 518 -17.79 -21.17 13.58
N THR A 519 -17.05 -20.55 14.50
CA THR A 519 -16.99 -19.09 14.63
C THR A 519 -16.34 -18.42 13.43
N LEU A 520 -15.29 -19.02 12.86
CA LEU A 520 -14.70 -18.57 11.58
C LEU A 520 -15.69 -18.65 10.42
N SER A 521 -16.48 -19.73 10.35
CA SER A 521 -17.53 -19.88 9.34
C SER A 521 -18.61 -18.82 9.48
N LEU A 522 -19.03 -18.55 10.73
CA LEU A 522 -20.01 -17.50 11.05
C LEU A 522 -19.52 -16.12 10.62
N ASP A 523 -18.25 -15.79 10.88
CA ASP A 523 -17.67 -14.52 10.44
C ASP A 523 -17.77 -14.35 8.92
N ILE A 524 -17.40 -15.39 8.15
CA ILE A 524 -17.50 -15.35 6.69
C ILE A 524 -18.96 -15.21 6.25
N LEU A 525 -19.90 -15.97 6.84
CA LEU A 525 -21.32 -15.89 6.51
C LEU A 525 -21.93 -14.50 6.75
N LEU A 526 -21.51 -13.83 7.82
CA LEU A 526 -21.94 -12.47 8.14
C LEU A 526 -21.30 -11.43 7.21
N ASP A 527 -20.01 -11.58 6.91
CA ASP A 527 -19.28 -10.69 6.00
C ASP A 527 -19.83 -10.81 4.57
N MET A 528 -20.30 -11.99 4.14
CA MET A 528 -20.98 -12.22 2.84
C MET A 528 -22.30 -11.43 2.69
N GLY A 529 -22.77 -10.74 3.72
CA GLY A 529 -23.98 -9.90 3.67
C GLY A 529 -25.28 -10.69 3.51
N PRO A 530 -25.69 -11.49 4.52
CA PRO A 530 -26.86 -12.37 4.43
C PRO A 530 -28.15 -11.57 4.18
N SER A 531 -29.11 -12.10 3.42
CA SER A 531 -30.46 -11.52 3.24
C SER A 531 -31.25 -11.45 4.55
N GLU A 532 -32.42 -10.80 4.59
CA GLU A 532 -33.26 -10.77 5.81
C GLU A 532 -33.73 -12.19 6.22
N GLU A 533 -33.98 -13.05 5.23
CA GLU A 533 -34.35 -14.46 5.44
C GLU A 533 -33.16 -15.26 5.97
N GLN A 534 -32.01 -15.20 5.29
CA GLN A 534 -30.78 -15.89 5.68
C GLN A 534 -30.28 -15.45 7.06
N LEU A 535 -30.33 -14.15 7.37
CA LEU A 535 -29.98 -13.65 8.71
C LEU A 535 -30.94 -14.21 9.75
N GLY A 536 -32.22 -14.33 9.39
CA GLY A 536 -33.23 -14.96 10.20
C GLY A 536 -32.97 -16.43 10.51
N GLU A 537 -32.57 -17.21 9.52
CA GLU A 537 -32.17 -18.61 9.69
C GLU A 537 -30.96 -18.74 10.62
N LEU A 538 -29.95 -17.88 10.46
CA LEU A 538 -28.78 -17.87 11.35
C LEU A 538 -29.18 -17.63 12.82
N LEU A 539 -30.15 -16.75 13.06
CA LEU A 539 -30.64 -16.42 14.40
C LEU A 539 -31.35 -17.59 15.10
N GLU A 540 -31.86 -18.59 14.37
CA GLU A 540 -32.55 -19.75 14.96
C GLU A 540 -31.60 -20.62 15.82
N ILE A 541 -30.27 -20.44 15.70
CA ILE A 541 -29.31 -21.13 16.56
C ILE A 541 -29.33 -20.64 18.02
N LEU A 542 -29.75 -19.40 18.24
CA LEU A 542 -29.76 -18.78 19.56
C LEU A 542 -30.75 -19.48 20.54
N PRO A 543 -32.03 -19.72 20.17
CA PRO A 543 -32.96 -20.45 21.03
C PRO A 543 -32.72 -21.97 21.11
N ARG A 544 -31.87 -22.55 20.24
CA ARG A 544 -31.64 -24.00 20.21
C ARG A 544 -31.01 -24.52 21.51
N LYS A 545 -31.63 -25.53 22.13
CA LYS A 545 -31.11 -26.21 23.33
C LYS A 545 -29.95 -27.14 22.95
N GLY A 546 -28.91 -27.20 23.80
CA GLY A 546 -27.73 -28.05 23.58
C GLY A 546 -26.59 -27.40 22.77
N GLU A 547 -26.80 -26.22 22.19
CA GLU A 547 -25.71 -25.43 21.60
C GLU A 547 -24.84 -24.78 22.69
N SER A 548 -23.54 -24.65 22.44
CA SER A 548 -22.61 -24.07 23.42
C SER A 548 -22.95 -22.60 23.70
N SER A 549 -22.97 -22.24 24.97
CA SER A 549 -23.18 -20.85 25.42
C SER A 549 -22.16 -19.90 24.81
N GLU A 550 -20.93 -20.37 24.62
CA GLU A 550 -19.82 -19.61 24.03
C GLU A 550 -20.07 -19.20 22.57
N ILE A 551 -20.60 -20.09 21.73
CA ILE A 551 -20.92 -19.76 20.33
C ILE A 551 -22.09 -18.79 20.25
N LYS A 552 -23.10 -18.92 21.14
CA LYS A 552 -24.22 -17.98 21.22
C LYS A 552 -23.74 -16.58 21.63
N THR A 553 -22.91 -16.50 22.67
CA THR A 553 -22.32 -15.24 23.14
C THR A 553 -21.48 -14.59 22.03
N TYR A 554 -20.63 -15.37 21.35
CA TYR A 554 -19.86 -14.91 20.21
C TYR A 554 -20.74 -14.29 19.13
N PHE A 555 -21.79 -15.00 18.72
CA PHE A 555 -22.68 -14.55 17.66
C PHE A 555 -23.41 -13.25 18.02
N LEU A 556 -23.97 -13.16 19.24
CA LEU A 556 -24.63 -11.94 19.70
C LEU A 556 -23.68 -10.73 19.74
N GLN A 557 -22.46 -10.92 20.23
CA GLN A 557 -21.47 -9.84 20.29
C GLN A 557 -21.04 -9.41 18.88
N LYS A 558 -20.88 -10.36 17.94
CA LYS A 558 -20.59 -10.04 16.55
C LYS A 558 -21.72 -9.25 15.89
N LEU A 559 -22.98 -9.63 16.10
CA LEU A 559 -24.14 -8.89 15.62
C LEU A 559 -24.19 -7.46 16.19
N LYS A 560 -23.83 -7.29 17.46
CA LYS A 560 -23.75 -5.98 18.10
C LYS A 560 -22.70 -5.09 17.42
N ILE A 561 -21.48 -5.60 17.22
CA ILE A 561 -20.41 -4.89 16.51
C ILE A 561 -20.85 -4.47 15.10
N LEU A 562 -21.44 -5.38 14.34
CA LEU A 562 -21.93 -5.08 12.99
C LEU A 562 -23.07 -4.05 13.00
N SER A 563 -23.92 -4.07 14.02
CA SER A 563 -25.00 -3.09 14.18
C SER A 563 -24.49 -1.70 14.57
N ASP A 564 -23.42 -1.63 15.36
CA ASP A 564 -22.79 -0.36 15.76
C ASP A 564 -22.01 0.25 14.58
N ARG A 565 -21.33 -0.59 13.78
CA ARG A 565 -20.55 -0.17 12.60
C ARG A 565 -21.43 0.29 11.44
N CYS A 566 -22.58 -0.36 11.21
CA CYS A 566 -23.42 -0.10 10.04
C CYS A 566 -24.89 0.16 10.42
N PRO A 567 -25.37 1.42 10.32
CA PRO A 567 -26.77 1.76 10.59
C PRO A 567 -27.78 0.98 9.71
N LYS A 568 -27.40 0.68 8.46
CA LYS A 568 -28.25 -0.13 7.56
C LYS A 568 -28.43 -1.55 8.08
N PHE A 569 -27.36 -2.17 8.56
CA PHE A 569 -27.42 -3.50 9.17
C PHE A 569 -28.24 -3.49 10.47
N SER A 570 -28.07 -2.47 11.31
CA SER A 570 -28.87 -2.30 12.54
C SER A 570 -30.37 -2.27 12.26
N ASN A 571 -30.80 -1.50 11.25
CA ASN A 571 -32.21 -1.45 10.84
C ASN A 571 -32.70 -2.80 10.31
N LYS A 572 -31.87 -3.51 9.53
CA LYS A 572 -32.17 -4.85 9.02
C LYS A 572 -32.36 -5.85 10.16
N LEU A 573 -31.42 -5.89 11.12
CA LEU A 573 -31.48 -6.77 12.29
C LEU A 573 -32.75 -6.51 13.12
N ARG A 574 -33.11 -5.23 13.34
CA ARG A 574 -34.35 -4.87 14.04
C ARG A 574 -35.61 -5.38 13.36
N ARG A 575 -35.70 -5.31 12.02
CA ARG A 575 -36.84 -5.86 11.25
C ARG A 575 -36.94 -7.37 11.39
N VAL A 576 -35.81 -8.06 11.21
CA VAL A 576 -35.71 -9.52 11.30
C VAL A 576 -36.10 -10.01 12.71
N LEU A 577 -35.68 -9.30 13.76
CA LEU A 577 -36.04 -9.61 15.15
C LEU A 577 -37.51 -9.29 15.46
N SER A 578 -38.06 -8.20 14.91
CA SER A 578 -39.46 -7.82 15.10
C SER A 578 -40.43 -8.88 14.57
N GLY A 579 -40.04 -9.58 13.51
CA GLY A 579 -40.80 -10.72 12.95
C GLY A 579 -40.68 -12.03 13.74
N ARG A 580 -39.73 -12.14 14.69
CA ARG A 580 -39.38 -13.40 15.39
C ARG A 580 -39.37 -13.22 16.91
N LYS A 581 -40.56 -13.14 17.51
CA LYS A 581 -40.75 -12.94 18.96
C LYS A 581 -40.14 -14.06 19.83
N HIS A 582 -40.02 -15.28 19.32
CA HIS A 582 -39.41 -16.41 20.04
C HIS A 582 -37.89 -16.28 20.20
N ILE A 583 -37.24 -15.47 19.36
CA ILE A 583 -35.80 -15.15 19.46
C ILE A 583 -35.61 -13.88 20.29
N PHE A 584 -36.45 -12.86 20.07
CA PHE A 584 -36.33 -11.57 20.75
C PHE A 584 -36.94 -11.59 22.15
N ASN A 585 -36.26 -12.28 23.08
CA ASN A 585 -36.58 -12.30 24.50
C ASN A 585 -35.29 -12.26 25.35
N TYR A 586 -35.44 -11.96 26.64
CA TYR A 586 -34.33 -11.81 27.57
C TYR A 586 -33.55 -13.13 27.82
N ASP A 587 -34.21 -14.28 27.70
CA ASP A 587 -33.61 -15.60 27.93
C ASP A 587 -32.60 -15.94 26.83
N VAL A 588 -32.97 -15.70 25.58
CA VAL A 588 -32.12 -15.96 24.40
C VAL A 588 -30.98 -14.94 24.29
N PHE A 589 -31.21 -13.68 24.66
CA PHE A 589 -30.22 -12.60 24.57
C PHE A 589 -29.28 -12.49 25.78
N ALA A 590 -29.43 -13.35 26.80
CA ALA A 590 -28.56 -13.40 27.98
C ALA A 590 -27.82 -14.74 28.12
N PRO A 591 -27.00 -15.17 27.14
CA PRO A 591 -26.21 -16.38 27.29
C PRO A 591 -25.09 -16.20 28.33
N ASN A 592 -24.86 -17.24 29.13
CA ASN A 592 -23.86 -17.24 30.21
C ASN A 592 -22.41 -17.46 29.74
N GLY A 593 -22.10 -17.32 28.44
CA GLY A 593 -20.75 -17.53 27.90
C GLY A 593 -19.72 -16.48 28.34
N LEU A 594 -18.44 -16.85 28.38
CA LEU A 594 -17.31 -15.99 28.74
C LEU A 594 -16.58 -15.41 27.53
N THR A 595 -16.88 -15.91 26.33
CA THR A 595 -16.31 -15.44 25.06
C THR A 595 -16.56 -13.94 24.88
N THR A 596 -15.52 -13.23 24.44
CA THR A 596 -15.59 -11.80 24.20
C THR A 596 -15.15 -11.44 22.78
N VAL A 597 -15.94 -10.63 22.10
CA VAL A 597 -15.67 -10.04 20.80
C VAL A 597 -15.96 -8.56 20.95
N LEU A 598 -14.97 -7.73 20.69
CA LEU A 598 -15.07 -6.29 20.82
C LEU A 598 -14.24 -5.57 19.76
N GLU A 599 -14.73 -4.39 19.39
CA GLU A 599 -14.04 -3.46 18.51
C GLU A 599 -13.93 -2.12 19.23
N ARG A 600 -12.72 -1.57 19.33
CA ARG A 600 -12.46 -0.27 19.96
C ARG A 600 -11.55 0.57 19.09
N MET A 601 -11.91 1.84 18.89
CA MET A 601 -11.03 2.78 18.20
C MET A 601 -9.85 3.10 19.13
N PHE A 602 -8.62 2.81 18.67
CA PHE A 602 -7.40 3.16 19.41
C PHE A 602 -6.78 4.46 18.92
N SER A 603 -7.14 4.89 17.71
CA SER A 603 -6.70 6.15 17.11
C SER A 603 -7.84 6.77 16.33
N THR A 604 -8.16 8.02 16.67
CA THR A 604 -8.97 8.95 15.87
C THR A 604 -8.11 10.17 15.51
N SER A 605 -6.82 9.93 15.28
CA SER A 605 -5.82 10.97 15.07
C SER A 605 -5.92 11.57 13.67
N ALA A 606 -5.32 12.75 13.49
CA ALA A 606 -5.14 13.38 12.18
C ALA A 606 -4.47 12.42 11.16
N LEU A 607 -3.57 11.54 11.60
CA LEU A 607 -2.80 10.67 10.69
C LEU A 607 -3.52 9.40 10.24
N PHE A 608 -4.48 8.88 11.00
CA PHE A 608 -5.24 7.69 10.62
C PHE A 608 -6.31 7.37 11.66
N ASN A 609 -7.37 6.72 11.18
CA ASN A 609 -8.33 6.03 12.03
C ASN A 609 -7.91 4.58 12.21
N GLY A 610 -7.70 4.18 13.46
CA GLY A 610 -7.27 2.83 13.82
C GLY A 610 -8.26 2.18 14.78
N SER A 611 -8.66 0.94 14.48
CA SER A 611 -9.48 0.11 15.35
C SER A 611 -8.72 -1.14 15.80
N LEU A 612 -8.95 -1.52 17.06
CA LEU A 612 -8.47 -2.72 17.67
C LEU A 612 -9.65 -3.67 17.79
N ILE A 613 -9.56 -4.81 17.11
CA ILE A 613 -10.55 -5.87 17.15
C ILE A 613 -9.98 -6.98 18.01
N SER A 614 -10.63 -7.27 19.14
CA SER A 614 -10.23 -8.35 20.04
C SER A 614 -11.29 -9.43 20.06
N THR A 615 -10.87 -10.68 19.89
CA THR A 615 -11.70 -11.87 19.93
C THR A 615 -11.05 -12.87 20.88
N GLN A 616 -11.68 -13.12 22.02
CA GLN A 616 -11.23 -14.08 23.04
C GLN A 616 -12.27 -15.19 23.13
N GLU A 617 -12.00 -16.30 22.47
CA GLU A 617 -12.82 -17.50 22.51
C GLU A 617 -12.44 -18.35 23.72
N VAL A 618 -13.42 -18.57 24.58
CA VAL A 618 -13.27 -19.32 25.82
C VAL A 618 -13.91 -20.69 25.65
N HIS A 619 -13.30 -21.70 26.25
CA HIS A 619 -13.85 -23.04 26.35
C HIS A 619 -13.64 -23.55 27.78
N ARG A 620 -14.72 -23.92 28.47
CA ARG A 620 -14.70 -24.37 29.88
C ARG A 620 -13.90 -23.42 30.79
N GLY A 621 -14.12 -22.12 30.66
CA GLY A 621 -13.46 -21.10 31.48
C GLY A 621 -12.03 -20.73 31.06
N ILE A 622 -11.44 -21.39 30.05
CA ILE A 622 -10.06 -21.12 29.63
C ILE A 622 -10.02 -20.58 28.20
N LEU A 623 -9.09 -19.66 27.94
CA LEU A 623 -8.88 -19.08 26.62
C LEU A 623 -8.42 -20.16 25.64
N LYS A 624 -9.29 -20.57 24.71
CA LYS A 624 -8.95 -21.49 23.61
C LYS A 624 -8.24 -20.76 22.48
N ARG A 625 -8.75 -19.58 22.11
CA ARG A 625 -8.18 -18.74 21.05
C ARG A 625 -8.36 -17.27 21.39
N GLY A 626 -7.25 -16.56 21.56
CA GLY A 626 -7.21 -15.10 21.62
C GLY A 626 -6.75 -14.55 20.28
N LEU A 627 -7.36 -13.47 19.81
CA LEU A 627 -6.98 -12.79 18.57
C LEU A 627 -7.12 -11.29 18.81
N VAL A 628 -6.06 -10.54 18.52
CA VAL A 628 -6.03 -9.09 18.54
C VAL A 628 -5.56 -8.60 17.18
N GLU A 629 -6.42 -7.93 16.44
CA GLU A 629 -6.15 -7.35 15.14
C GLU A 629 -6.08 -5.83 15.26
N MET A 630 -5.04 -5.22 14.69
CA MET A 630 -4.96 -3.78 14.45
C MET A 630 -5.31 -3.50 12.99
N GLU A 631 -6.43 -2.82 12.82
CA GLU A 631 -6.96 -2.39 11.53
C GLU A 631 -6.78 -0.88 11.40
N ILE A 632 -6.27 -0.44 10.24
CA ILE A 632 -6.30 0.97 9.86
C ILE A 632 -7.35 1.14 8.77
N SER A 633 -8.16 2.18 8.92
CA SER A 633 -9.27 2.49 8.04
C SER A 633 -9.15 3.90 7.49
N SER A 634 -9.53 4.07 6.23
CA SER A 634 -9.67 5.37 5.57
C SER A 634 -10.87 5.32 4.63
N GLY A 635 -11.88 6.16 4.89
CA GLY A 635 -13.16 6.09 4.21
C GLY A 635 -13.83 4.72 4.36
N ASN A 636 -14.10 4.05 3.23
CA ASN A 636 -14.70 2.70 3.19
C ASN A 636 -13.66 1.57 3.09
N GLU A 637 -12.38 1.90 2.99
CA GLU A 637 -11.31 0.93 2.83
C GLU A 637 -10.66 0.67 4.21
N ALA A 638 -10.31 -0.58 4.47
CA ALA A 638 -9.67 -1.00 5.72
C ALA A 638 -8.59 -2.03 5.45
N ALA A 639 -7.51 -2.00 6.23
CA ALA A 639 -6.39 -2.91 6.11
C ALA A 639 -5.91 -3.38 7.50
N ARG A 640 -5.74 -4.69 7.65
CA ARG A 640 -5.14 -5.31 8.84
C ARG A 640 -3.62 -5.22 8.73
N ILE A 641 -2.99 -4.42 9.57
CA ILE A 641 -1.52 -4.24 9.54
C ILE A 641 -0.81 -5.26 10.39
N PHE A 642 -1.39 -5.61 11.54
CA PHE A 642 -0.80 -6.55 12.47
C PHE A 642 -1.89 -7.33 13.18
N SER A 643 -1.68 -8.63 13.32
CA SER A 643 -2.57 -9.54 14.03
C SER A 643 -1.73 -10.45 14.93
N LEU A 644 -2.12 -10.50 16.19
CA LEU A 644 -1.58 -11.37 17.22
C LEU A 644 -2.64 -12.37 17.63
N ALA A 645 -2.40 -13.65 17.41
CA ALA A 645 -3.28 -14.70 17.92
C ALA A 645 -2.55 -15.56 18.95
N LEU A 646 -3.22 -15.86 20.05
CA LEU A 646 -2.82 -16.85 21.05
C LEU A 646 -3.73 -18.05 20.91
N TYR A 647 -3.17 -19.24 21.02
CA TYR A 647 -3.96 -20.46 21.04
C TYR A 647 -3.49 -21.36 22.17
N THR A 648 -4.46 -22.05 22.77
CA THR A 648 -4.19 -23.08 23.76
C THR A 648 -4.97 -24.35 23.43
N CYS A 649 -4.40 -25.48 23.82
CA CYS A 649 -5.02 -26.79 23.77
C CYS A 649 -4.70 -27.52 25.06
N GLY A 650 -5.65 -28.28 25.61
CA GLY A 650 -5.45 -29.09 26.82
C GLY A 650 -5.27 -28.35 28.14
N LEU A 651 -5.12 -27.01 28.18
CA LEU A 651 -4.87 -26.27 29.45
C LEU A 651 -5.97 -26.45 30.52
N TRP A 652 -7.16 -26.88 30.11
CA TRP A 652 -8.26 -27.21 31.03
C TRP A 652 -7.97 -28.36 31.96
N SER A 653 -7.12 -29.32 31.55
CA SER A 653 -6.76 -30.45 32.41
C SER A 653 -5.93 -30.02 33.62
N ILE A 654 -5.31 -28.83 33.60
CA ILE A 654 -4.44 -28.31 34.66
C ILE A 654 -5.23 -27.52 35.70
N ILE A 655 -6.28 -26.83 35.26
CA ILE A 655 -7.03 -25.89 36.12
C ILE A 655 -8.05 -26.60 37.01
N GLY A 656 -8.23 -27.91 36.85
CA GLY A 656 -8.92 -28.75 37.85
C GLY A 656 -10.25 -28.18 38.31
N SER A 657 -11.15 -27.88 37.36
CA SER A 657 -12.52 -27.56 37.73
C SER A 657 -13.26 -28.86 38.03
N ASP A 658 -13.50 -29.12 39.32
CA ASP A 658 -14.56 -30.03 39.79
C ASP A 658 -15.89 -29.52 39.22
N SER A 659 -16.23 -29.99 38.02
CA SER A 659 -17.56 -29.81 37.48
C SER A 659 -18.37 -31.03 37.87
N GLU A 660 -19.19 -30.87 38.91
CA GLU A 660 -20.24 -31.80 39.35
C GLU A 660 -21.38 -31.97 38.32
N ASP A 661 -21.12 -31.72 37.03
CA ASP A 661 -22.05 -32.09 35.95
C ASP A 661 -21.61 -33.44 35.41
N GLY A 662 -22.17 -34.51 35.98
CA GLY A 662 -22.04 -35.91 35.58
C GLY A 662 -22.61 -36.26 34.20
N ASN A 663 -22.44 -35.37 33.21
CA ASN A 663 -22.57 -35.68 31.79
C ASN A 663 -21.20 -35.44 31.14
N LEU A 664 -20.24 -36.30 31.47
CA LEU A 664 -19.14 -36.60 30.57
C LEU A 664 -19.76 -37.20 29.31
N ASN A 665 -20.20 -36.35 28.37
CA ASN A 665 -20.39 -36.83 27.01
C ASN A 665 -19.02 -37.29 26.55
N GLU A 666 -18.89 -38.56 26.17
CA GLU A 666 -17.74 -39.21 25.50
C GLU A 666 -17.39 -38.55 24.14
N ASP A 667 -17.77 -37.30 23.92
CA ASP A 667 -17.76 -36.56 22.66
C ASP A 667 -16.65 -35.49 22.59
N ASP A 668 -15.78 -35.41 23.60
CA ASP A 668 -14.57 -34.59 23.55
C ASP A 668 -13.52 -35.30 22.66
N LEU A 669 -13.60 -35.04 21.34
CA LEU A 669 -12.64 -35.47 20.30
C LEU A 669 -11.19 -34.98 20.51
N SER A 670 -10.79 -34.64 21.75
CA SER A 670 -9.48 -34.09 22.10
C SER A 670 -8.91 -34.56 23.46
N ASP A 671 -9.46 -35.62 24.07
CA ASP A 671 -8.96 -36.14 25.36
C ASP A 671 -7.53 -36.73 25.32
N GLU A 672 -6.90 -36.79 24.14
CA GLU A 672 -5.49 -37.17 23.97
C GLU A 672 -4.58 -36.00 23.53
N THR A 673 -5.00 -34.75 23.68
CA THR A 673 -4.19 -33.60 23.23
C THR A 673 -3.22 -33.13 24.32
N ALA A 674 -1.91 -33.26 24.04
CA ALA A 674 -0.86 -32.72 24.90
C ALA A 674 -1.08 -31.21 25.12
N VAL A 675 -0.96 -30.77 26.37
CA VAL A 675 -1.17 -29.36 26.74
C VAL A 675 -0.20 -28.47 25.98
N THR A 676 -0.72 -27.61 25.12
CA THR A 676 0.09 -26.82 24.19
C THR A 676 -0.40 -25.39 24.20
N ALA A 677 0.52 -24.43 24.24
CA ALA A 677 0.21 -23.03 23.98
C ALA A 677 1.19 -22.45 22.98
N GLY A 678 0.70 -21.50 22.19
CA GLY A 678 1.54 -20.80 21.24
C GLY A 678 0.89 -19.53 20.72
N MET A 679 1.63 -18.90 19.82
CA MET A 679 1.34 -17.61 19.26
C MET A 679 1.46 -17.65 17.73
N GLU A 680 0.53 -17.00 17.04
CA GLU A 680 0.54 -16.82 15.60
C GLU A 680 0.57 -15.33 15.32
N ILE A 681 1.51 -14.90 14.47
CA ILE A 681 1.65 -13.51 14.06
C ILE A 681 1.36 -13.42 12.58
N THR A 682 0.54 -12.43 12.21
CA THR A 682 0.36 -12.03 10.81
C THR A 682 0.70 -10.56 10.69
N VAL A 683 1.59 -10.23 9.76
CA VAL A 683 2.07 -8.88 9.52
C VAL A 683 1.78 -8.52 8.07
N LEU A 684 1.05 -7.44 7.85
CA LEU A 684 0.73 -6.92 6.51
C LEU A 684 0.23 -8.01 5.54
N GLY A 685 -0.67 -8.86 6.02
CA GLY A 685 -1.26 -9.95 5.25
C GLY A 685 -0.38 -11.18 5.00
N SER A 686 0.88 -11.19 5.49
CA SER A 686 1.76 -12.36 5.48
C SER A 686 1.74 -13.05 6.84
N ARG A 687 1.32 -14.32 6.85
CA ARG A 687 1.32 -15.15 8.06
C ARG A 687 2.70 -15.75 8.28
N MET A 688 3.21 -15.56 9.50
CA MET A 688 4.48 -16.12 9.92
C MET A 688 4.31 -17.54 10.49
N ARG A 689 5.42 -18.26 10.63
CA ARG A 689 5.45 -19.55 11.33
C ARG A 689 4.94 -19.36 12.76
N PRO A 690 4.01 -20.21 13.24
CA PRO A 690 3.58 -20.17 14.64
C PRO A 690 4.75 -20.41 15.60
N LEU A 691 4.81 -19.60 16.64
CA LEU A 691 5.71 -19.80 17.78
C LEU A 691 4.97 -20.68 18.80
N VAL A 692 5.67 -21.68 19.32
CA VAL A 692 5.13 -22.60 20.33
C VAL A 692 5.87 -22.28 21.62
N PHE A 693 5.14 -21.96 22.68
CA PHE A 693 5.73 -21.62 23.97
C PHE A 693 6.12 -22.87 24.75
N PHE A 694 5.27 -23.91 24.69
CA PHE A 694 5.53 -25.20 25.30
C PHE A 694 4.63 -26.28 24.68
N THR A 695 5.06 -27.51 24.80
CA THR A 695 4.35 -28.73 24.41
C THR A 695 4.40 -29.76 25.51
N GLY A 696 3.23 -30.15 26.02
CA GLY A 696 3.06 -31.07 27.13
C GLY A 696 3.26 -30.43 28.51
N ASN A 697 2.83 -31.17 29.53
CA ASN A 697 2.84 -30.71 30.91
C ASN A 697 4.25 -30.51 31.48
N ALA A 698 5.22 -31.34 31.06
CA ALA A 698 6.58 -31.29 31.59
C ALA A 698 7.29 -29.97 31.27
N GLU A 699 7.18 -29.50 30.02
CA GLU A 699 7.79 -28.24 29.57
C GLU A 699 7.13 -27.03 30.23
N LEU A 700 5.79 -27.01 30.31
CA LEU A 700 5.05 -25.98 31.03
C LEU A 700 5.46 -25.89 32.50
N MET A 701 5.50 -27.03 33.20
CA MET A 701 5.88 -27.06 34.61
C MET A 701 7.35 -26.67 34.81
N SER A 702 8.23 -27.01 33.86
CA SER A 702 9.61 -26.51 33.86
C SER A 702 9.67 -24.99 33.84
N HIS A 703 8.93 -24.31 32.95
CA HIS A 703 8.89 -22.85 32.90
C HIS A 703 8.33 -22.20 34.16
N ALA A 704 7.25 -22.78 34.72
CA ALA A 704 6.64 -22.28 35.94
C ALA A 704 7.59 -22.41 37.16
N TRP A 705 8.34 -23.50 37.25
CA TRP A 705 9.23 -23.78 38.40
C TRP A 705 10.56 -23.07 38.30
N SER A 706 11.09 -22.89 37.08
CA SER A 706 12.32 -22.13 36.85
C SER A 706 12.11 -20.62 36.92
N GLY A 707 10.86 -20.14 37.00
CA GLY A 707 10.53 -18.71 37.01
C GLY A 707 10.87 -17.98 35.71
N THR A 708 11.19 -18.71 34.64
CA THR A 708 11.63 -18.12 33.36
C THR A 708 10.50 -17.36 32.66
N ALA A 709 9.25 -17.69 32.99
CA ALA A 709 8.09 -16.95 32.50
C ALA A 709 7.97 -15.53 33.08
N SER A 710 8.60 -15.26 34.24
CA SER A 710 8.49 -13.96 34.92
C SER A 710 9.42 -12.89 34.35
N GLU A 711 10.45 -13.29 33.60
CA GLU A 711 11.36 -12.37 32.91
C GLU A 711 10.74 -11.86 31.60
N PRO A 712 10.82 -10.54 31.30
CA PRO A 712 10.39 -9.98 30.02
C PRO A 712 11.08 -10.67 28.84
N THR A 713 10.31 -11.39 28.04
CA THR A 713 10.81 -12.12 26.88
C THR A 713 10.28 -11.46 25.61
N SER A 714 11.19 -11.11 24.70
CA SER A 714 10.82 -10.58 23.39
C SER A 714 10.21 -11.67 22.52
N ALA A 715 9.01 -11.39 22.02
CA ALA A 715 8.23 -12.30 21.20
C ALA A 715 8.32 -11.95 19.70
N TYR A 716 8.50 -10.65 19.38
CA TYR A 716 8.70 -10.18 18.01
C TYR A 716 9.40 -8.82 17.99
N GLN A 717 10.55 -8.74 17.31
CA GLN A 717 11.35 -7.52 17.14
C GLN A 717 11.75 -7.35 15.69
N SER A 718 11.23 -6.31 15.02
CA SER A 718 11.60 -6.01 13.64
C SER A 718 11.26 -4.59 13.23
N THR A 719 12.04 -4.04 12.29
CA THR A 719 11.67 -2.81 11.59
C THR A 719 11.16 -3.12 10.18
N LEU A 720 9.92 -2.76 9.93
CA LEU A 720 9.13 -3.19 8.78
C LEU A 720 8.88 -2.03 7.81
N LEU A 721 8.99 -2.28 6.52
CA LEU A 721 8.58 -1.32 5.47
C LEU A 721 7.07 -1.44 5.22
N ILE A 722 6.29 -0.42 5.62
CA ILE A 722 4.82 -0.41 5.47
C ILE A 722 4.41 0.15 4.10
N HIS A 723 4.86 1.36 3.76
CA HIS A 723 4.64 2.04 2.50
C HIS A 723 5.93 2.02 1.66
N ASP A 724 5.81 1.68 0.38
CA ASP A 724 6.86 1.82 -0.64
C ASP A 724 6.17 2.09 -1.98
N HIS A 725 5.93 3.37 -2.24
CA HIS A 725 5.34 3.84 -3.48
C HIS A 725 6.39 4.63 -4.26
N GLU A 726 6.61 4.26 -5.51
CA GLU A 726 7.51 4.97 -6.42
C GLU A 726 6.78 5.15 -7.75
N ALA A 727 6.61 6.40 -8.17
CA ALA A 727 5.91 6.72 -9.41
C ALA A 727 6.53 7.91 -10.13
N TYR A 728 6.46 7.85 -11.45
CA TYR A 728 6.80 8.98 -12.33
C TYR A 728 5.53 9.51 -12.95
N VAL A 729 5.30 10.82 -12.91
CA VAL A 729 4.17 11.49 -13.55
C VAL A 729 4.72 12.47 -14.57
N VAL A 730 4.30 12.33 -15.83
CA VAL A 730 4.70 13.26 -16.88
C VAL A 730 3.70 14.40 -16.91
N LEU A 731 4.18 15.64 -16.83
CA LEU A 731 3.40 16.85 -17.04
C LEU A 731 3.23 17.11 -18.54
N HIS A 732 2.13 17.74 -18.93
CA HIS A 732 1.84 18.13 -20.30
C HIS A 732 2.92 19.05 -20.89
N ASN A 733 3.57 19.85 -20.04
CA ASN A 733 4.69 20.70 -20.47
C ASN A 733 6.01 19.93 -20.71
N GLY A 734 6.02 18.61 -20.55
CA GLY A 734 7.16 17.73 -20.83
C GLY A 734 8.04 17.38 -19.62
N PHE A 735 7.92 18.10 -18.49
CA PHE A 735 8.69 17.77 -17.30
C PHE A 735 8.12 16.54 -16.58
N SER A 736 9.00 15.80 -15.91
CA SER A 736 8.58 14.64 -15.12
C SER A 736 8.61 14.96 -13.63
N ILE A 737 7.61 14.48 -12.90
CA ILE A 737 7.56 14.48 -11.44
C ILE A 737 7.97 13.09 -10.97
N HIS A 738 8.94 13.03 -10.06
CA HIS A 738 9.30 11.83 -9.33
C HIS A 738 8.66 11.87 -7.95
N LEU A 739 7.81 10.89 -7.68
CA LEU A 739 7.13 10.70 -6.40
C LEU A 739 7.68 9.46 -5.73
N GLU A 740 8.11 9.63 -4.48
CA GLU A 740 8.57 8.55 -3.61
C GLU A 740 7.87 8.69 -2.25
N LEU A 741 7.20 7.64 -1.79
CA LEU A 741 6.64 7.55 -0.44
C LEU A 741 7.18 6.29 0.21
N SER A 742 7.88 6.46 1.31
CA SER A 742 8.42 5.37 2.11
C SER A 742 7.98 5.53 3.55
N SER A 743 7.64 4.42 4.22
CA SER A 743 7.38 4.46 5.66
C SER A 743 7.89 3.20 6.33
N ALA A 744 8.36 3.33 7.55
CA ALA A 744 8.79 2.20 8.35
C ALA A 744 8.09 2.18 9.70
N ASN A 745 7.84 0.98 10.21
CA ASN A 745 7.37 0.76 11.56
C ASN A 745 8.34 -0.17 12.28
N SER A 746 8.99 0.35 13.32
CA SER A 746 9.75 -0.45 14.27
C SER A 746 8.80 -0.99 15.32
N VAL A 747 8.80 -2.31 15.53
CA VAL A 747 7.95 -2.98 16.52
C VAL A 747 8.84 -3.78 17.47
N ASP A 748 8.57 -3.61 18.76
CA ASP A 748 9.04 -4.50 19.81
C ASP A 748 7.85 -4.99 20.63
N LEU A 749 7.58 -6.29 20.53
CA LEU A 749 6.55 -6.99 21.29
C LEU A 749 7.24 -7.90 22.28
N PHE A 750 7.04 -7.64 23.56
CA PHE A 750 7.57 -8.46 24.64
C PHE A 750 6.52 -8.64 25.73
N GLY A 751 6.68 -9.69 26.53
CA GLY A 751 5.77 -9.94 27.63
C GLY A 751 6.40 -10.79 28.72
N ASN A 752 5.73 -10.79 29.86
CA ASN A 752 6.07 -11.65 30.99
C ASN A 752 4.80 -12.14 31.69
N VAL A 753 4.91 -13.29 32.33
CA VAL A 753 3.85 -13.96 33.06
C VAL A 753 4.35 -14.30 34.46
N GLU A 754 3.71 -13.70 35.45
CA GLU A 754 3.88 -14.02 36.86
C GLU A 754 2.77 -14.99 37.26
N LEU A 755 3.09 -16.23 37.63
CA LEU A 755 2.11 -17.24 38.05
C LEU A 755 2.41 -17.71 39.47
N SER A 756 1.42 -17.69 40.35
CA SER A 756 1.50 -18.31 41.67
C SER A 756 0.40 -19.35 41.84
N LEU A 757 0.79 -20.62 41.84
CA LEU A 757 -0.11 -21.73 42.12
C LEU A 757 -0.57 -21.75 43.59
N TRP A 758 0.22 -21.18 44.51
CA TRP A 758 -0.09 -21.13 45.95
C TRP A 758 -1.14 -20.07 46.25
N ASN A 759 -0.96 -18.87 45.71
CA ASN A 759 -1.93 -17.79 45.84
C ASN A 759 -3.09 -17.93 44.84
N ARG A 760 -3.01 -18.90 43.92
CA ARG A 760 -3.98 -19.14 42.84
C ARG A 760 -4.26 -17.88 42.03
N ASN A 761 -3.20 -17.16 41.66
CA ASN A 761 -3.29 -15.98 40.83
C ASN A 761 -2.24 -15.97 39.72
N ALA A 762 -2.54 -15.25 38.64
CA ALA A 762 -1.65 -15.04 37.52
C ALA A 762 -1.74 -13.60 37.03
N ARG A 763 -0.60 -13.01 36.70
CA ARG A 763 -0.50 -11.68 36.11
C ARG A 763 0.31 -11.74 34.84
N THR A 764 -0.31 -11.35 33.74
CA THR A 764 0.32 -11.29 32.42
C THR A 764 0.45 -9.85 31.99
N LYS A 765 1.64 -9.43 31.57
CA LYS A 765 1.86 -8.12 30.96
C LYS A 765 2.43 -8.32 29.58
N ILE A 766 1.82 -7.67 28.60
CA ILE A 766 2.27 -7.65 27.21
C ILE A 766 2.44 -6.20 26.81
N HIS A 767 3.66 -5.83 26.45
CA HIS A 767 4.00 -4.50 25.98
C HIS A 767 4.28 -4.55 24.49
N LYS A 768 3.69 -3.60 23.77
CA LYS A 768 3.97 -3.35 22.36
C LYS A 768 4.47 -1.92 22.23
N ASN A 769 5.78 -1.79 22.05
CA ASN A 769 6.39 -0.54 21.63
C ASN A 769 6.38 -0.48 20.11
N SER A 770 5.98 0.66 19.55
CA SER A 770 5.93 0.84 18.12
C SER A 770 6.35 2.24 17.76
N GLY A 771 7.22 2.35 16.76
CA GLY A 771 7.74 3.59 16.24
C GLY A 771 7.46 3.70 14.76
N TRP A 772 6.72 4.72 14.35
CA TRP A 772 6.30 4.85 12.96
C TRP A 772 6.80 6.16 12.37
N THR A 773 7.35 6.06 11.17
CA THR A 773 7.76 7.19 10.35
C THR A 773 7.19 7.02 8.95
N VAL A 774 6.53 8.06 8.45
CA VAL A 774 6.12 8.20 7.04
C VAL A 774 6.93 9.34 6.45
N SER A 775 7.52 9.14 5.28
CA SER A 775 8.31 10.15 4.57
C SER A 775 7.95 10.13 3.09
N GLY A 776 7.49 11.26 2.57
CA GLY A 776 7.16 11.44 1.16
C GLY A 776 8.01 12.52 0.53
N THR A 777 8.50 12.24 -0.67
CA THR A 777 9.28 13.17 -1.49
C THR A 777 8.62 13.33 -2.85
N THR A 778 8.31 14.57 -3.23
CA THR A 778 7.90 14.93 -4.58
C THR A 778 8.97 15.82 -5.19
N SER A 779 9.61 15.35 -6.26
CA SER A 779 10.69 16.06 -6.95
C SER A 779 10.29 16.36 -8.39
N ILE A 780 10.46 17.60 -8.83
CA ILE A 780 10.31 17.95 -10.25
C ILE A 780 11.67 17.75 -10.93
N LEU A 781 11.70 16.85 -11.91
CA LEU A 781 12.88 16.57 -12.72
C LEU A 781 13.00 17.64 -13.79
N ASN A 782 14.05 18.46 -13.63
CA ASN A 782 14.41 19.51 -14.56
C ASN A 782 15.95 19.52 -14.67
N PRO A 783 16.52 19.67 -15.89
CA PRO A 783 17.96 19.69 -16.10
C PRO A 783 18.70 20.83 -15.39
N PHE A 784 18.04 21.96 -15.05
CA PHE A 784 18.72 23.13 -14.48
C PHE A 784 18.77 23.15 -12.96
N LYS A 785 17.64 22.85 -12.32
CA LYS A 785 17.46 22.91 -10.87
C LYS A 785 16.39 21.91 -10.44
N LYS A 786 16.67 21.11 -9.42
CA LYS A 786 15.69 20.17 -8.87
C LYS A 786 14.90 20.85 -7.76
N PHE A 787 13.59 20.82 -7.86
CA PHE A 787 12.69 21.30 -6.81
C PHE A 787 12.12 20.10 -6.07
N LYS A 788 12.15 20.15 -4.74
CA LYS A 788 11.81 19.02 -3.89
C LYS A 788 10.88 19.48 -2.76
N HIS A 789 9.79 18.76 -2.58
CA HIS A 789 8.94 18.83 -1.42
C HIS A 789 9.11 17.54 -0.64
N THR A 790 9.49 17.65 0.62
CA THR A 790 9.65 16.52 1.54
C THR A 790 8.74 16.73 2.72
N PHE A 791 7.79 15.83 2.90
CA PHE A 791 6.99 15.80 4.13
C PHE A 791 7.32 14.54 4.91
N SER A 792 7.28 14.64 6.23
CA SER A 792 7.41 13.48 7.10
C SER A 792 6.48 13.57 8.30
N ALA A 793 6.04 12.41 8.79
CA ALA A 793 5.21 12.28 9.96
C ALA A 793 5.79 11.18 10.86
N THR A 794 5.92 11.47 12.15
CA THR A 794 6.49 10.53 13.13
C THR A 794 5.62 10.43 14.38
N THR A 795 5.52 9.22 14.94
CA THR A 795 4.73 8.90 16.15
C THR A 795 5.28 7.62 16.77
N SER A 796 5.22 7.49 18.10
CA SER A 796 5.65 6.31 18.84
C SER A 796 4.52 5.75 19.71
N PRO A 797 3.48 5.13 19.12
CA PRO A 797 2.37 4.60 19.90
C PRO A 797 2.77 3.37 20.73
N ASN A 798 2.65 3.50 22.05
CA ASN A 798 2.90 2.39 23.00
C ASN A 798 1.57 1.88 23.58
N ILE A 799 1.39 0.57 23.50
CA ILE A 799 0.21 -0.13 24.00
C ILE A 799 0.65 -1.18 25.01
N ALA A 800 0.01 -1.22 26.16
CA ALA A 800 0.22 -2.24 27.18
C ALA A 800 -1.10 -2.99 27.43
N LEU A 801 -1.03 -4.31 27.48
CA LEU A 801 -2.11 -5.17 27.92
C LEU A 801 -1.69 -5.83 29.23
N VAL A 802 -2.50 -5.61 30.26
CA VAL A 802 -2.33 -6.24 31.57
C VAL A 802 -3.54 -7.14 31.82
N ALA A 803 -3.29 -8.40 32.11
CA ALA A 803 -4.33 -9.35 32.47
C ALA A 803 -4.03 -9.94 33.84
N ASP A 804 -4.92 -9.67 34.80
CA ASP A 804 -4.86 -10.19 36.16
C ASP A 804 -5.96 -11.25 36.33
N VAL A 805 -5.54 -12.44 36.78
CA VAL A 805 -6.38 -13.62 36.97
C VAL A 805 -6.31 -14.07 38.41
N ASP A 806 -7.47 -14.23 39.03
CA ASP A 806 -7.63 -14.90 40.32
C ASP A 806 -8.51 -16.14 40.12
N PHE A 807 -7.97 -17.30 40.45
CA PHE A 807 -8.64 -18.60 40.34
C PHE A 807 -8.77 -19.30 41.70
N TYR A 808 -8.83 -18.54 42.81
CA TYR A 808 -8.97 -19.11 44.14
C TYR A 808 -10.31 -19.84 44.37
N SER A 809 -11.42 -19.23 43.94
CA SER A 809 -12.79 -19.77 44.13
C SER A 809 -13.63 -19.74 42.85
N THR A 810 -13.92 -18.54 42.35
CA THR A 810 -14.52 -18.27 41.04
C THR A 810 -13.45 -17.62 40.17
N LEU A 811 -13.36 -18.05 38.91
CA LEU A 811 -12.40 -17.47 37.97
C LEU A 811 -12.77 -16.00 37.72
N LYS A 812 -11.94 -15.09 38.24
CA LYS A 812 -12.03 -13.65 37.98
C LYS A 812 -10.91 -13.27 37.04
N LEU A 813 -11.27 -12.55 35.98
CA LEU A 813 -10.34 -12.08 34.95
C LEU A 813 -10.58 -10.58 34.75
N CYS A 814 -9.56 -9.78 35.03
CA CYS A 814 -9.51 -8.37 34.67
C CYS A 814 -8.47 -8.16 33.58
N ILE A 815 -8.90 -7.57 32.47
CA ILE A 815 -8.01 -7.16 31.39
C ILE A 815 -8.06 -5.64 31.26
N GLN A 816 -6.89 -5.02 31.30
CA GLN A 816 -6.67 -3.60 31.04
C GLN A 816 -5.89 -3.45 29.75
N LEU A 817 -6.36 -2.54 28.89
CA LEU A 817 -5.68 -2.18 27.65
C LEU A 817 -5.41 -0.68 27.69
N ASP A 818 -4.15 -0.35 27.91
CA ASP A 818 -3.68 1.00 28.14
C ASP A 818 -2.90 1.50 26.94
N ARG A 819 -3.18 2.73 26.55
CA ARG A 819 -2.39 3.49 25.58
C ARG A 819 -1.68 4.62 26.31
N VAL A 820 -0.36 4.69 26.14
CA VAL A 820 0.44 5.80 26.68
C VAL A 820 0.29 7.04 25.78
N GLU A 821 0.39 8.21 26.40
CA GLU A 821 0.43 9.49 25.68
C GLU A 821 1.60 9.53 24.70
N ASP A 822 1.38 10.10 23.51
CA ASP A 822 2.41 10.23 22.47
C ASP A 822 2.26 11.56 21.71
N ASN A 823 3.34 12.01 21.08
CA ASN A 823 3.36 13.21 20.26
C ASN A 823 3.54 12.87 18.79
N VAL A 824 2.58 13.32 18.00
CA VAL A 824 2.63 13.26 16.54
C VAL A 824 3.35 14.49 16.02
N LYS A 825 4.49 14.30 15.35
CA LYS A 825 5.24 15.38 14.70
C LYS A 825 5.10 15.26 13.19
N VAL A 826 4.64 16.31 12.54
CA VAL A 826 4.66 16.45 11.08
C VAL A 826 5.61 17.56 10.72
N SER A 827 6.45 17.30 9.73
CA SER A 827 7.35 18.29 9.14
C SER A 827 7.14 18.33 7.64
N SER A 828 7.21 19.52 7.07
CA SER A 828 7.13 19.73 5.64
C SER A 828 8.22 20.73 5.25
N ASN A 829 9.09 20.28 4.35
CA ASN A 829 10.27 20.98 3.91
C ASN A 829 10.22 21.14 2.39
N LEU A 830 10.22 22.39 1.97
CA LEU A 830 10.27 22.80 0.59
C LEU A 830 11.70 23.27 0.30
N SER A 831 12.41 22.54 -0.56
CA SER A 831 13.81 22.81 -0.89
C SER A 831 14.06 22.87 -2.39
N SER A 832 15.16 23.54 -2.75
CA SER A 832 15.66 23.58 -4.11
C SER A 832 17.14 23.21 -4.14
N ILE A 833 17.51 22.34 -5.07
CA ILE A 833 18.86 21.79 -5.19
C ILE A 833 19.48 22.35 -6.47
N SER A 834 20.61 23.05 -6.33
CA SER A 834 21.38 23.57 -7.46
C SER A 834 22.20 22.47 -8.15
N ALA A 835 22.71 22.75 -9.36
CA ALA A 835 23.61 21.85 -10.08
C ALA A 835 24.87 21.45 -9.29
N ASP A 836 25.30 22.27 -8.33
CA ASP A 836 26.42 21.98 -7.41
C ASP A 836 26.04 21.07 -6.23
N ASN A 837 24.85 20.44 -6.26
CA ASN A 837 24.29 19.58 -5.20
C ASN A 837 24.16 20.27 -3.82
N LYS A 838 24.14 21.60 -3.77
CA LYS A 838 23.82 22.34 -2.54
C LYS A 838 22.30 22.44 -2.40
N GLU A 839 21.78 21.79 -1.38
CA GLU A 839 20.38 21.90 -0.98
C GLU A 839 20.17 23.21 -0.23
N LEU A 840 19.21 24.00 -0.70
CA LEU A 840 18.79 25.26 -0.10
C LEU A 840 17.31 25.12 0.26
N ILE A 841 17.04 25.02 1.57
CA ILE A 841 15.70 24.92 2.14
C ILE A 841 15.06 26.32 2.07
N GLU A 842 13.92 26.43 1.38
CA GLU A 842 13.21 27.71 1.26
C GLU A 842 12.20 27.89 2.39
N ASN A 843 11.43 26.85 2.70
CA ASN A 843 10.44 26.88 3.78
C ASN A 843 10.43 25.55 4.52
N SER A 844 10.28 25.63 5.84
CA SER A 844 10.11 24.48 6.72
C SER A 844 8.94 24.78 7.66
N THR A 845 7.96 23.89 7.68
CA THR A 845 6.86 23.91 8.64
C THR A 845 6.98 22.68 9.52
N ASN A 846 6.81 22.88 10.82
CA ASN A 846 6.78 21.82 11.80
C ASN A 846 5.55 22.00 12.67
N SER A 847 4.74 20.97 12.75
CA SER A 847 3.54 20.93 13.59
C SER A 847 3.62 19.71 14.50
N GLU A 848 3.28 19.91 15.77
CA GLU A 848 3.27 18.85 16.78
C GLU A 848 1.90 18.82 17.46
N TRP A 849 1.29 17.64 17.52
CA TRP A 849 0.03 17.43 18.23
C TRP A 849 0.22 16.35 19.29
N LYS A 850 -0.35 16.62 20.48
CA LYS A 850 -0.36 15.67 21.58
C LYS A 850 -1.53 14.72 21.41
N SER A 851 -1.26 13.42 21.38
CA SER A 851 -2.28 12.38 21.46
C SER A 851 -2.39 11.91 22.91
N PRO A 852 -3.53 12.13 23.60
CA PRO A 852 -3.67 11.75 25.00
C PRO A 852 -3.61 10.23 25.18
N GLY A 853 -3.07 9.81 26.32
CA GLY A 853 -3.18 8.43 26.79
C GLY A 853 -4.58 8.14 27.34
N PHE A 854 -5.02 6.89 27.23
CA PHE A 854 -6.30 6.43 27.77
C PHE A 854 -6.33 4.91 27.96
N THR A 855 -7.24 4.46 28.83
CA THR A 855 -7.55 3.04 29.04
C THR A 855 -8.84 2.69 28.30
N MET A 856 -8.84 1.57 27.58
CA MET A 856 -10.00 1.13 26.79
C MET A 856 -10.95 0.27 27.63
N ALA A 857 -12.22 0.68 27.71
CA ALA A 857 -13.26 -0.16 28.28
C ALA A 857 -13.54 -1.36 27.33
N LEU A 858 -13.32 -2.58 27.81
CA LEU A 858 -13.52 -3.79 27.01
C LEU A 858 -15.00 -4.18 26.95
N ASN A 859 -15.55 -4.80 27.98
CA ASN A 859 -16.99 -5.03 28.12
C ASN A 859 -17.42 -4.83 29.57
N GLN A 860 -18.73 -4.76 29.79
CA GLN A 860 -19.28 -4.51 31.12
C GLN A 860 -18.84 -5.58 32.14
N LYS A 861 -18.84 -6.85 31.74
CA LYS A 861 -18.40 -7.96 32.60
C LYS A 861 -16.93 -7.84 33.02
N ASN A 862 -16.04 -7.46 32.11
CA ASN A 862 -14.63 -7.18 32.42
C ASN A 862 -14.50 -6.01 33.39
N ASN A 863 -15.27 -4.94 33.20
CA ASN A 863 -15.23 -3.79 34.12
C ASN A 863 -15.70 -4.18 35.52
N GLU A 864 -16.75 -5.00 35.63
CA GLU A 864 -17.22 -5.54 36.92
C GLU A 864 -16.15 -6.41 37.60
N MET A 865 -15.47 -7.28 36.84
CA MET A 865 -14.37 -8.10 37.37
C MET A 865 -13.15 -7.26 37.76
N CYS A 866 -12.83 -6.23 36.98
CA CYS A 866 -11.75 -5.30 37.29
C CYS A 866 -12.02 -4.50 38.56
N ASN A 867 -13.24 -4.03 38.77
CA ASN A 867 -13.61 -3.35 40.02
C ASN A 867 -13.41 -4.28 41.22
N ILE A 868 -13.74 -5.57 41.10
CA ILE A 868 -13.55 -6.55 42.19
C ILE A 868 -12.07 -6.83 42.47
N LEU A 869 -11.21 -6.80 41.45
CA LEU A 869 -9.78 -7.16 41.57
C LEU A 869 -8.87 -5.98 41.90
N LEU A 870 -9.30 -4.75 41.58
CA LEU A 870 -8.49 -3.53 41.70
C LEU A 870 -8.98 -2.57 42.81
N GLU A 871 -10.16 -2.82 43.39
CA GLU A 871 -10.55 -2.29 44.72
C GLU A 871 -9.83 -3.06 45.82
#